data_AF-A0AAD8K6X0-F1
#
_entry.id   AF-A0AAD8K6X0-F1
#
_cell.length_a   1.000
_cell.length_b   1.000
_cell.length_c   1.000
_cell.angle_alpha   90.00
_cell.angle_beta   90.00
_cell.angle_gamma   90.00
#
_symmetry.space_group_name_H-M   'P 1'
#
loop_
_entity.id
_entity.type
_entity.pdbx_description
1 polymer ?
#
loop_
_entity_poly.entity_id
_entity_poly.type
_entity_poly.pdbx_seq_one_letter_code
_entity_poly.pdbx_strand_id
1 'polypeptide(L)'
;MMWRRCVCSSLRHFSSSPSPPSLYSFLQPSIFTIKKPQSKQPPIPQTPKPTFLNNTHNLESTLQSSLQDNNTDEAWKSFKSISSSSVLPSKHLINSLIVHLCSLKNDTHNLKRAFATLMFVLERNPDVLDHNSIEVFLGSMKVVSNGAPAFALVKCMFKNRFFVPFGMWGETLVEISRKTGMFREFFEVFNENCRIAKDEKMDSLRPDLVACNAALEGCCYELESVVDAHMVLDTMSVLGVRPDETSFGWLAYLYAIKGLDKKITELEDLVVRFGFSDKNLFVSKLISGYVKSGNLESVSSTILNNLKALEGKGLNFNEETYVELVKGYLEHGSIKGLSSLILEAQKLESTAAEKTVGYGIISACVNLGLLEKAHSVLDEMSAQGGSIGIGVYVSILKAYGKEQRTAEAAQLVSEICSLGLDLDVSIFDSLIDVSMSSQDFQSAFSLFRDMREARIPELMGSYLTIMTGLTENHRPELMAAFLDEVVEDPRVKIGTHDWNSIIHAFCKAGRIEDARRTLRRMVFLQFEPTEQTYLSLVNGYMNAGNYFSVLMMWNDVKKRLSFNSERCFKLDHGLVDAFLYALVKGGFFDAVMQVVEKSQERKIFVDKWRYKQVFMENHKKLKVAKLRKRSIKKMEALIAFKNWAGLNT
;
A
#
# COMPACT_ATOMS: atom_id res chain seq x y z
N MET A 1 -43.05 -25.45 32.90
CA MET A 1 -44.42 -25.97 33.15
C MET A 1 -45.39 -25.31 32.18
N MET A 2 -46.31 -26.12 31.64
CA MET A 2 -47.51 -25.76 30.85
C MET A 2 -47.33 -25.09 29.48
N TRP A 3 -47.29 -25.92 28.45
CA TRP A 3 -47.78 -25.64 27.10
C TRP A 3 -49.20 -26.20 26.96
N ARG A 4 -50.15 -25.43 26.42
CA ARG A 4 -51.20 -25.94 25.50
C ARG A 4 -51.99 -24.82 24.82
N ARG A 5 -51.90 -24.86 23.48
CA ARG A 5 -52.92 -24.60 22.43
C ARG A 5 -53.79 -23.33 22.51
N CYS A 6 -53.67 -22.51 21.47
CA CYS A 6 -54.85 -22.02 20.76
C CYS A 6 -54.57 -21.99 19.24
N VAL A 7 -55.37 -22.77 18.51
CA VAL A 7 -55.48 -22.74 17.05
C VAL A 7 -56.50 -21.65 16.72
N CYS A 8 -56.16 -20.71 15.84
CA CYS A 8 -57.13 -20.01 15.02
C CYS A 8 -56.46 -19.47 13.75
N SER A 9 -56.95 -19.99 12.63
CA SER A 9 -56.78 -19.49 11.27
C SER A 9 -57.39 -18.10 11.12
N SER A 10 -56.67 -17.16 10.51
CA SER A 10 -57.27 -16.06 9.78
C SER A 10 -56.36 -15.58 8.66
N LEU A 11 -56.78 -15.88 7.43
CA LEU A 11 -56.36 -15.22 6.20
C LEU A 11 -56.43 -13.70 6.36
N ARG A 12 -55.32 -12.98 6.14
CA ARG A 12 -55.35 -11.60 5.63
C ARG A 12 -54.16 -11.33 4.70
N HIS A 13 -54.51 -10.70 3.58
CA HIS A 13 -53.67 -10.18 2.53
C HIS A 13 -52.69 -9.09 3.00
N PHE A 14 -51.48 -9.07 2.44
CA PHE A 14 -50.61 -7.91 2.30
C PHE A 14 -50.50 -7.59 0.80
N SER A 15 -50.94 -6.42 0.31
CA SER A 15 -50.34 -5.08 0.44
C SER A 15 -49.09 -4.95 -0.44
N SER A 16 -49.29 -4.29 -1.58
CA SER A 16 -48.35 -4.07 -2.68
C SER A 16 -47.44 -2.85 -2.48
N SER A 17 -46.13 -3.02 -2.62
CA SER A 17 -45.15 -2.00 -3.09
C SER A 17 -43.89 -2.73 -3.65
N PRO A 18 -43.05 -2.09 -4.47
CA PRO A 18 -42.71 -2.55 -5.81
C PRO A 18 -41.68 -3.70 -5.84
N SER A 19 -41.96 -4.68 -6.70
CA SER A 19 -41.07 -5.80 -7.00
C SER A 19 -39.78 -5.35 -7.72
N PRO A 20 -38.58 -5.81 -7.31
CA PRO A 20 -37.39 -5.79 -8.18
C PRO A 20 -37.59 -6.74 -9.38
N PRO A 21 -36.82 -6.60 -10.48
CA PRO A 21 -37.19 -7.17 -11.78
C PRO A 21 -37.42 -8.67 -11.67
N SER A 22 -38.58 -9.09 -12.15
CA SER A 22 -39.13 -10.44 -12.00
C SER A 22 -38.15 -11.53 -12.45
N LEU A 23 -38.37 -12.73 -11.90
CA LEU A 23 -37.91 -14.06 -12.34
C LEU A 23 -37.86 -14.28 -13.89
N TYR A 24 -38.49 -13.38 -14.65
CA TYR A 24 -38.68 -13.40 -16.10
C TYR A 24 -37.85 -12.35 -16.87
N SER A 25 -37.08 -11.46 -16.24
CA SER A 25 -36.21 -10.52 -16.98
C SER A 25 -35.09 -11.27 -17.72
N PHE A 26 -34.70 -12.44 -17.22
CA PHE A 26 -33.72 -13.33 -17.83
C PHE A 26 -34.32 -14.23 -18.93
N LEU A 27 -35.65 -14.30 -19.03
CA LEU A 27 -36.39 -15.19 -19.94
C LEU A 27 -37.55 -14.44 -20.63
N GLN A 28 -37.30 -13.86 -21.81
CA GLN A 28 -38.35 -13.58 -22.81
C GLN A 28 -37.90 -14.00 -24.22
N PRO A 29 -38.79 -14.53 -25.09
CA PRO A 29 -40.08 -15.18 -24.82
C PRO A 29 -39.90 -16.68 -24.54
N SER A 30 -40.74 -17.20 -23.65
CA SER A 30 -40.86 -18.60 -23.26
C SER A 30 -41.01 -19.56 -24.45
N ILE A 31 -40.02 -20.43 -24.64
CA ILE A 31 -40.01 -21.48 -25.68
C ILE A 31 -41.00 -22.64 -25.35
N PHE A 32 -41.62 -22.64 -24.16
CA PHE A 32 -42.48 -23.72 -23.67
C PHE A 32 -43.94 -23.33 -23.38
N THR A 33 -44.49 -22.26 -23.96
CA THR A 33 -45.93 -21.96 -23.83
C THR A 33 -46.81 -22.97 -24.57
N ILE A 34 -47.67 -23.67 -23.83
CA ILE A 34 -48.72 -24.57 -24.36
C ILE A 34 -49.81 -23.73 -25.06
N LYS A 35 -50.03 -23.94 -26.37
CA LYS A 35 -51.17 -23.38 -27.11
C LYS A 35 -52.46 -24.14 -26.76
N LYS A 36 -53.54 -23.42 -26.43
CA LYS A 36 -54.90 -23.96 -26.26
C LYS A 36 -55.47 -24.48 -27.61
N PRO A 37 -56.31 -25.54 -27.61
CA PRO A 37 -56.78 -26.15 -28.84
C PRO A 37 -57.96 -25.38 -29.46
N GLN A 38 -57.88 -25.09 -30.76
CA GLN A 38 -59.02 -24.65 -31.59
C GLN A 38 -59.66 -25.84 -32.33
N SER A 39 -60.92 -25.62 -32.72
CA SER A 39 -61.99 -26.56 -33.04
C SER A 39 -61.78 -27.53 -34.22
N LYS A 40 -62.48 -28.67 -34.11
CA LYS A 40 -62.55 -29.87 -34.97
C LYS A 40 -62.90 -29.65 -36.45
N GLN A 41 -62.32 -30.49 -37.32
CA GLN A 41 -62.93 -31.05 -38.54
C GLN A 41 -62.68 -32.58 -38.60
N PRO A 42 -63.56 -33.38 -39.24
CA PRO A 42 -63.59 -34.85 -39.13
C PRO A 42 -62.56 -35.57 -40.03
N PRO A 43 -62.30 -36.88 -39.77
CA PRO A 43 -61.08 -37.55 -40.20
C PRO A 43 -61.19 -38.26 -41.56
N ILE A 44 -60.07 -38.33 -42.30
CA ILE A 44 -59.82 -39.32 -43.36
C ILE A 44 -58.88 -40.37 -42.75
N PRO A 45 -59.13 -41.68 -42.92
CA PRO A 45 -58.35 -42.71 -42.25
C PRO A 45 -57.00 -42.93 -42.96
N GLN A 46 -55.90 -42.76 -42.22
CA GLN A 46 -54.63 -43.41 -42.56
C GLN A 46 -54.13 -44.23 -41.37
N THR A 47 -53.66 -45.41 -41.74
CA THR A 47 -53.21 -46.56 -40.97
C THR A 47 -52.10 -46.26 -39.96
N PRO A 48 -51.94 -47.10 -38.91
CA PRO A 48 -51.03 -46.81 -37.79
C PRO A 48 -49.57 -47.02 -38.21
N LYS A 49 -48.72 -46.00 -38.04
CA LYS A 49 -47.26 -46.12 -38.21
C LYS A 49 -46.56 -46.43 -36.88
N PRO A 50 -45.74 -47.49 -36.82
CA PRO A 50 -44.85 -47.80 -35.71
C PRO A 50 -43.52 -47.03 -35.89
N THR A 51 -43.42 -45.77 -35.47
CA THR A 51 -42.19 -44.98 -35.69
C THR A 51 -41.74 -44.06 -34.56
N PHE A 52 -42.44 -43.99 -33.43
CA PHE A 52 -42.07 -43.04 -32.38
C PHE A 52 -40.86 -43.47 -31.52
N LEU A 53 -40.72 -44.77 -31.18
CA LEU A 53 -39.60 -45.25 -30.35
C LEU A 53 -38.23 -45.26 -31.09
N ASN A 54 -38.22 -45.49 -32.41
CA ASN A 54 -36.97 -45.53 -33.18
C ASN A 54 -36.33 -44.14 -33.35
N ASN A 55 -37.14 -43.09 -33.43
CA ASN A 55 -36.62 -41.72 -33.57
C ASN A 55 -36.00 -41.20 -32.26
N THR A 56 -36.53 -41.58 -31.09
CA THR A 56 -35.94 -41.20 -29.80
C THR A 56 -34.59 -41.87 -29.58
N HIS A 57 -34.43 -43.15 -29.90
CA HIS A 57 -33.14 -43.84 -29.81
C HIS A 57 -32.09 -43.26 -30.76
N ASN A 58 -32.48 -42.89 -31.98
CA ASN A 58 -31.59 -42.22 -32.94
C ASN A 58 -31.18 -40.81 -32.47
N LEU A 59 -32.06 -40.09 -31.77
CA LEU A 59 -31.72 -38.77 -31.23
C LEU A 59 -30.84 -38.86 -29.98
N GLU A 60 -31.01 -39.89 -29.14
CA GLU A 60 -30.14 -40.14 -27.99
C GLU A 60 -28.72 -40.56 -28.42
N SER A 61 -28.58 -41.42 -29.43
CA SER A 61 -27.26 -41.79 -29.98
C SER A 61 -26.57 -40.58 -30.62
N THR A 62 -27.33 -39.72 -31.31
CA THR A 62 -26.83 -38.43 -31.83
C THR A 62 -26.37 -37.50 -30.71
N LEU A 63 -27.13 -37.40 -29.62
CA LEU A 63 -26.74 -36.62 -28.45
C LEU A 63 -25.43 -37.15 -27.84
N GLN A 64 -25.29 -38.47 -27.74
CA GLN A 64 -24.09 -39.12 -27.22
C GLN A 64 -22.86 -38.84 -28.10
N SER A 65 -22.97 -38.97 -29.43
CA SER A 65 -21.86 -38.68 -30.34
C SER A 65 -21.49 -37.19 -30.31
N SER A 66 -22.47 -36.28 -30.32
CA SER A 66 -22.19 -34.84 -30.27
C SER A 66 -21.50 -34.41 -28.96
N LEU A 67 -21.78 -35.07 -27.84
CA LEU A 67 -21.06 -34.83 -26.59
C LEU A 67 -19.61 -35.36 -26.63
N GLN A 68 -19.37 -36.49 -27.30
CA GLN A 68 -18.01 -37.03 -27.50
C GLN A 68 -17.18 -36.15 -28.45
N ASP A 69 -17.83 -35.57 -29.47
CA ASP A 69 -17.19 -34.71 -30.46
C ASP A 69 -17.10 -33.23 -30.01
N ASN A 70 -17.48 -32.92 -28.77
CA ASN A 70 -17.56 -31.55 -28.21
C ASN A 70 -18.43 -30.57 -29.03
N ASN A 71 -19.40 -31.06 -29.81
CA ASN A 71 -20.31 -30.22 -30.59
C ASN A 71 -21.51 -29.76 -29.74
N THR A 72 -21.30 -28.68 -28.98
CA THR A 72 -22.26 -28.16 -27.98
C THR A 72 -23.62 -27.74 -28.57
N ASP A 73 -23.63 -27.13 -29.76
CA ASP A 73 -24.88 -26.66 -30.39
C ASP A 73 -25.74 -27.81 -30.91
N GLU A 74 -25.12 -28.84 -31.47
CA GLU A 74 -25.82 -30.03 -31.95
C GLU A 74 -26.32 -30.89 -30.79
N ALA A 75 -25.51 -31.07 -29.75
CA ALA A 75 -25.93 -31.71 -28.51
C ALA A 75 -27.15 -31.02 -27.89
N TRP A 76 -27.14 -29.68 -27.78
CA TRP A 76 -28.28 -28.93 -27.26
C TRP A 76 -29.54 -29.03 -28.12
N LYS A 77 -29.40 -28.99 -29.46
CA LYS A 77 -30.53 -29.15 -30.39
C LYS A 77 -31.14 -30.54 -30.29
N SER A 78 -30.33 -31.59 -30.20
CA SER A 78 -30.78 -32.97 -30.01
C SER A 78 -31.54 -33.13 -28.69
N PHE A 79 -31.01 -32.58 -27.59
CA PHE A 79 -31.72 -32.55 -26.31
C PHE A 79 -33.07 -31.80 -26.39
N LYS A 80 -33.10 -30.63 -27.04
CA LYS A 80 -34.32 -29.84 -27.23
C LYS A 80 -35.38 -30.60 -28.07
N SER A 81 -34.94 -31.32 -29.09
CA SER A 81 -35.81 -32.15 -29.93
C SER A 81 -36.43 -33.30 -29.12
N ILE A 82 -35.60 -34.01 -28.33
CA ILE A 82 -36.08 -35.09 -27.46
C ILE A 82 -37.06 -34.56 -26.41
N SER A 83 -36.73 -33.48 -25.71
CA SER A 83 -37.58 -32.89 -24.67
C SER A 83 -38.93 -32.35 -25.20
N SER A 84 -39.00 -31.94 -26.47
CA SER A 84 -40.26 -31.52 -27.11
C SER A 84 -41.30 -32.67 -27.22
N SER A 85 -40.83 -33.92 -27.20
CA SER A 85 -41.67 -35.12 -27.26
C SER A 85 -42.17 -35.61 -25.88
N SER A 86 -41.89 -34.85 -24.81
CA SER A 86 -42.19 -35.21 -23.41
C SER A 86 -41.48 -36.46 -22.86
N VAL A 87 -40.50 -36.99 -23.60
CA VAL A 87 -39.60 -38.07 -23.14
C VAL A 87 -38.31 -37.44 -22.61
N LEU A 88 -37.82 -37.92 -21.46
CA LEU A 88 -36.52 -37.52 -20.91
C LEU A 88 -35.43 -38.44 -21.46
N PRO A 89 -34.27 -37.90 -21.88
CA PRO A 89 -33.12 -38.73 -22.23
C PRO A 89 -32.62 -39.56 -21.04
N SER A 90 -31.76 -40.54 -21.32
CA SER A 90 -31.11 -41.32 -20.26
C SER A 90 -30.40 -40.42 -19.22
N LYS A 91 -30.41 -40.89 -17.95
CA LYS A 91 -29.77 -40.22 -16.82
C LYS A 91 -28.33 -39.80 -17.11
N HIS A 92 -27.54 -40.69 -17.71
CA HIS A 92 -26.15 -40.40 -18.04
C HIS A 92 -26.02 -39.25 -19.05
N LEU A 93 -26.83 -39.24 -20.11
CA LEU A 93 -26.76 -38.21 -21.15
C LEU A 93 -27.18 -36.82 -20.65
N ILE A 94 -28.18 -36.75 -19.78
CA ILE A 94 -28.62 -35.47 -19.17
C ILE A 94 -27.50 -34.88 -18.32
N ASN A 95 -26.93 -35.67 -17.41
CA ASN A 95 -25.89 -35.18 -16.50
C ASN A 95 -24.59 -34.85 -17.25
N SER A 96 -24.21 -35.65 -18.26
CA SER A 96 -23.07 -35.35 -19.15
C SER A 96 -23.28 -34.07 -19.96
N LEU A 97 -24.50 -33.82 -20.47
CA LEU A 97 -24.83 -32.57 -21.16
C LEU A 97 -24.70 -31.35 -20.24
N ILE A 98 -25.21 -31.44 -19.01
CA ILE A 98 -25.12 -30.33 -18.02
C ILE A 98 -23.66 -30.03 -17.69
N VAL A 99 -22.85 -31.05 -17.41
CA VAL A 99 -21.42 -30.88 -17.12
C VAL A 99 -20.69 -30.30 -18.34
N HIS A 100 -20.98 -30.77 -19.55
CA HIS A 100 -20.40 -30.26 -20.80
C HIS A 100 -20.74 -28.78 -21.04
N LEU A 101 -21.99 -28.38 -20.80
CA LEU A 101 -22.41 -26.98 -20.92
C LEU A 101 -21.73 -26.08 -19.88
N CYS A 102 -21.36 -26.63 -18.72
CA CYS A 102 -20.70 -25.90 -17.64
C CYS A 102 -19.16 -25.88 -17.73
N SER A 103 -18.54 -26.81 -18.47
CA SER A 103 -17.09 -26.95 -18.59
C SER A 103 -16.44 -25.90 -19.50
N LEU A 104 -17.21 -25.35 -20.43
CA LEU A 104 -16.78 -24.29 -21.36
C LEU A 104 -16.75 -22.94 -20.63
N LYS A 105 -15.57 -22.60 -20.08
CA LYS A 105 -15.36 -21.43 -19.21
C LYS A 105 -15.92 -20.13 -19.81
N ASN A 106 -16.68 -19.39 -18.99
CA ASN A 106 -17.23 -18.05 -19.25
C ASN A 106 -18.25 -17.90 -20.40
N ASP A 107 -18.76 -18.98 -20.98
CA ASP A 107 -19.85 -18.88 -21.96
C ASP A 107 -21.22 -18.74 -21.27
N THR A 108 -21.65 -17.50 -21.09
CA THR A 108 -22.95 -17.14 -20.51
C THR A 108 -24.15 -17.77 -21.25
N HIS A 109 -24.01 -18.09 -22.53
CA HIS A 109 -25.08 -18.71 -23.32
C HIS A 109 -25.20 -20.21 -23.03
N ASN A 110 -24.07 -20.91 -22.91
CA ASN A 110 -24.10 -22.32 -22.51
C ASN A 110 -24.58 -22.50 -21.06
N LEU A 111 -24.25 -21.55 -20.17
CA LEU A 111 -24.77 -21.56 -18.81
C LEU A 111 -26.28 -21.28 -18.76
N LYS A 112 -26.82 -20.43 -19.63
CA LYS A 112 -28.27 -20.26 -19.81
C LYS A 112 -28.93 -21.56 -20.27
N ARG A 113 -28.31 -22.28 -21.20
CA ARG A 113 -28.78 -23.60 -21.67
C ARG A 113 -28.74 -24.63 -20.53
N ALA A 114 -27.65 -24.68 -19.78
CA ALA A 114 -27.51 -25.56 -18.62
C ALA A 114 -28.60 -25.29 -17.58
N PHE A 115 -28.83 -24.01 -17.24
CA PHE A 115 -29.90 -23.61 -16.33
C PHE A 115 -31.28 -24.04 -16.83
N ALA A 116 -31.60 -23.78 -18.11
CA ALA A 116 -32.87 -24.20 -18.70
C ALA A 116 -33.05 -25.73 -18.70
N THR A 117 -31.96 -26.48 -18.93
CA THR A 117 -31.93 -27.95 -18.82
C THR A 117 -32.29 -28.40 -17.42
N LEU A 118 -31.62 -27.83 -16.41
CA LEU A 118 -31.81 -28.16 -15.00
C LEU A 118 -33.25 -27.88 -14.56
N MET A 119 -33.77 -26.69 -14.86
CA MET A 119 -35.14 -26.33 -14.52
C MET A 119 -36.17 -27.25 -15.19
N PHE A 120 -35.99 -27.57 -16.47
CA PHE A 120 -36.88 -28.48 -17.20
C PHE A 120 -36.90 -29.89 -16.59
N VAL A 121 -35.73 -30.43 -16.23
CA VAL A 121 -35.63 -31.77 -15.65
C VAL A 121 -36.20 -31.80 -14.23
N LEU A 122 -35.90 -30.79 -13.40
CA LEU A 122 -36.46 -30.67 -12.04
C LEU A 122 -37.99 -30.62 -12.02
N GLU A 123 -38.63 -29.97 -12.98
CA GLU A 123 -40.10 -29.90 -13.04
C GLU A 123 -40.77 -31.21 -13.51
N ARG A 124 -40.02 -32.10 -14.16
CA ARG A 124 -40.56 -33.32 -14.80
C ARG A 124 -40.22 -34.59 -14.02
N ASN A 125 -38.94 -34.80 -13.74
CA ASN A 125 -38.44 -35.95 -13.00
C ASN A 125 -37.07 -35.62 -12.35
N PRO A 126 -37.06 -35.14 -11.09
CA PRO A 126 -35.83 -34.77 -10.38
C PRO A 126 -34.84 -35.92 -10.19
N ASP A 127 -35.31 -37.16 -10.03
CA ASP A 127 -34.47 -38.34 -9.68
C ASP A 127 -33.42 -38.68 -10.75
N VAL A 128 -33.58 -38.12 -11.95
CA VAL A 128 -32.68 -38.28 -13.08
C VAL A 128 -31.43 -37.39 -12.95
N LEU A 129 -31.45 -36.36 -12.09
CA LEU A 129 -30.30 -35.48 -11.87
C LEU A 129 -29.33 -36.04 -10.84
N ASP A 130 -28.04 -35.93 -11.14
CA ASP A 130 -26.96 -36.21 -10.20
C ASP A 130 -26.60 -34.95 -9.42
N HIS A 131 -26.33 -35.12 -8.13
CA HIS A 131 -25.92 -34.00 -7.26
C HIS A 131 -24.65 -33.31 -7.78
N ASN A 132 -23.73 -34.07 -8.39
CA ASN A 132 -22.52 -33.53 -9.00
C ASN A 132 -22.82 -32.54 -10.15
N SER A 133 -23.88 -32.78 -10.94
CA SER A 133 -24.26 -31.87 -12.02
C SER A 133 -24.80 -30.54 -11.48
N ILE A 134 -25.47 -30.56 -10.32
CA ILE A 134 -25.90 -29.34 -9.61
C ILE A 134 -24.68 -28.59 -9.07
N GLU A 135 -23.76 -29.28 -8.41
CA GLU A 135 -22.53 -28.70 -7.86
C GLU A 135 -21.67 -28.04 -8.95
N VAL A 136 -21.45 -28.72 -10.07
CA VAL A 136 -20.70 -28.17 -11.22
C VAL A 136 -21.38 -26.91 -11.77
N PHE A 137 -22.70 -26.91 -11.90
CA PHE A 137 -23.44 -25.73 -12.38
C PHE A 137 -23.32 -24.55 -11.40
N LEU A 138 -23.51 -24.78 -10.11
CA LEU A 138 -23.38 -23.76 -9.08
C LEU A 138 -21.94 -23.23 -8.99
N GLY A 139 -20.95 -24.10 -9.13
CA GLY A 139 -19.54 -23.73 -9.24
C GLY A 139 -19.28 -22.79 -10.43
N SER A 140 -19.86 -23.07 -11.59
CA SER A 140 -19.78 -22.18 -12.76
C SER A 140 -20.50 -20.84 -12.53
N MET A 141 -21.64 -20.82 -11.81
CA MET A 141 -22.32 -19.58 -11.41
C MET A 141 -21.49 -18.73 -10.45
N LYS A 142 -20.76 -19.36 -9.53
CA LYS A 142 -19.80 -18.70 -8.63
C LYS A 142 -18.64 -18.04 -9.37
N VAL A 143 -18.13 -18.66 -10.43
CA VAL A 143 -17.07 -18.07 -11.28
C VAL A 143 -17.58 -16.84 -12.03
N VAL A 144 -18.78 -16.93 -12.61
CA VAL A 144 -19.38 -15.83 -13.39
C VAL A 144 -19.98 -14.73 -12.49
N SER A 145 -20.05 -14.95 -11.18
CA SER A 145 -20.67 -14.04 -10.21
C SER A 145 -22.12 -13.69 -10.56
N ASN A 146 -22.89 -14.68 -11.04
CA ASN A 146 -24.30 -14.50 -11.37
C ASN A 146 -25.18 -15.24 -10.36
N GLY A 147 -25.82 -14.50 -9.45
CA GLY A 147 -26.55 -15.08 -8.33
C GLY A 147 -27.97 -15.53 -8.65
N ALA A 148 -28.71 -14.81 -9.49
CA ALA A 148 -30.14 -15.07 -9.70
C ALA A 148 -30.44 -16.51 -10.18
N PRO A 149 -29.72 -17.10 -11.14
CA PRO A 149 -29.95 -18.49 -11.56
C PRO A 149 -29.59 -19.50 -10.46
N ALA A 150 -28.56 -19.23 -9.66
CA ALA A 150 -28.14 -20.13 -8.58
C ALA A 150 -29.20 -20.23 -7.48
N PHE A 151 -29.73 -19.09 -7.01
CA PHE A 151 -30.80 -19.08 -6.01
C PHE A 151 -32.11 -19.64 -6.57
N ALA A 152 -32.47 -19.33 -7.82
CA ALA A 152 -33.66 -19.87 -8.47
C ALA A 152 -33.61 -21.40 -8.62
N LEU A 153 -32.43 -21.96 -8.92
CA LEU A 153 -32.24 -23.40 -9.01
C LEU A 153 -32.53 -24.08 -7.67
N VAL A 154 -31.95 -23.58 -6.57
CA VAL A 154 -32.16 -24.18 -5.24
C VAL A 154 -33.61 -24.03 -4.77
N LYS A 155 -34.26 -22.88 -5.01
CA LYS A 155 -35.70 -22.72 -4.77
C LYS A 155 -36.54 -23.75 -5.55
N CYS A 156 -36.16 -24.04 -6.79
CA CYS A 156 -36.82 -25.06 -7.62
C CYS A 156 -36.60 -26.48 -7.10
N MET A 157 -35.40 -26.78 -6.61
CA MET A 157 -35.07 -28.06 -5.97
C MET A 157 -35.99 -28.33 -4.78
N PHE A 158 -36.16 -27.34 -3.89
CA PHE A 158 -37.07 -27.46 -2.74
C PHE A 158 -38.53 -27.65 -3.16
N LYS A 159 -39.01 -26.87 -4.14
CA LYS A 159 -40.39 -26.98 -4.67
C LYS A 159 -40.71 -28.38 -5.20
N ASN A 160 -39.74 -29.05 -5.82
CA ASN A 160 -39.90 -30.39 -6.39
C ASN A 160 -39.42 -31.51 -5.45
N ARG A 161 -39.19 -31.21 -4.16
CA ARG A 161 -38.71 -32.16 -3.13
C ARG A 161 -37.41 -32.91 -3.50
N PHE A 162 -36.54 -32.25 -4.26
CA PHE A 162 -35.22 -32.75 -4.62
C PHE A 162 -34.17 -32.20 -3.66
N PHE A 163 -33.82 -32.99 -2.65
CA PHE A 163 -33.00 -32.54 -1.52
C PHE A 163 -31.53 -32.94 -1.69
N VAL A 164 -30.72 -32.01 -2.19
CA VAL A 164 -29.26 -32.16 -2.29
C VAL A 164 -28.61 -31.77 -0.95
N PRO A 165 -27.65 -32.55 -0.43
CA PRO A 165 -26.96 -32.23 0.82
C PRO A 165 -26.42 -30.79 0.85
N PHE A 166 -26.57 -30.12 1.99
CA PHE A 166 -26.24 -28.70 2.16
C PHE A 166 -24.80 -28.38 1.76
N GLY A 167 -23.84 -29.24 2.15
CA GLY A 167 -22.41 -29.04 1.86
C GLY A 167 -22.06 -28.96 0.37
N MET A 168 -22.94 -29.38 -0.55
CA MET A 168 -22.67 -29.32 -2.00
C MET A 168 -23.05 -27.97 -2.63
N TRP A 169 -23.82 -27.13 -1.93
CA TRP A 169 -24.32 -25.88 -2.48
C TRP A 169 -24.28 -24.69 -1.52
N GLY A 170 -24.27 -24.92 -0.21
CA GLY A 170 -24.35 -23.91 0.84
C GLY A 170 -23.22 -22.88 0.77
N GLU A 171 -21.97 -23.33 0.82
CA GLU A 171 -20.79 -22.47 0.72
C GLU A 171 -20.78 -21.66 -0.58
N THR A 172 -21.09 -22.32 -1.69
CA THR A 172 -21.16 -21.69 -3.02
C THR A 172 -22.18 -20.54 -3.05
N LEU A 173 -23.36 -20.73 -2.45
CA LEU A 173 -24.37 -19.67 -2.36
C LEU A 173 -23.97 -18.54 -1.40
N VAL A 174 -23.30 -18.84 -0.28
CA VAL A 174 -22.76 -17.82 0.63
C VAL A 174 -21.78 -16.91 -0.11
N GLU A 175 -20.84 -17.49 -0.86
CA GLU A 175 -19.88 -16.71 -1.63
C GLU A 175 -20.52 -15.90 -2.75
N ILE A 176 -21.46 -16.49 -3.50
CA ILE A 176 -22.21 -15.77 -4.54
C ILE A 176 -22.94 -14.60 -3.91
N SER A 177 -23.64 -14.81 -2.79
CA SER A 177 -24.36 -13.78 -2.06
C SER A 177 -23.47 -12.61 -1.69
N ARG A 178 -22.29 -12.88 -1.11
CA ARG A 178 -21.30 -11.86 -0.73
C ARG A 178 -20.77 -11.08 -1.93
N LYS A 179 -20.52 -11.74 -3.06
CA LYS A 179 -20.02 -11.09 -4.29
C LYS A 179 -21.07 -10.25 -5.01
N THR A 180 -22.32 -10.69 -5.02
CA THR A 180 -23.40 -10.03 -5.79
C THR A 180 -24.29 -9.12 -4.95
N GLY A 181 -24.13 -9.10 -3.61
CA GLY A 181 -24.99 -8.35 -2.70
C GLY A 181 -26.40 -8.92 -2.58
N MET A 182 -26.60 -10.21 -2.84
CA MET A 182 -27.91 -10.86 -2.88
C MET A 182 -28.27 -11.57 -1.56
N PHE A 183 -27.95 -10.96 -0.41
CA PHE A 183 -28.18 -11.55 0.91
C PHE A 183 -29.63 -11.95 1.16
N ARG A 184 -30.61 -11.14 0.75
CA ARG A 184 -32.04 -11.46 0.95
C ARG A 184 -32.43 -12.78 0.29
N GLU A 185 -31.94 -13.04 -0.93
CA GLU A 185 -32.21 -14.29 -1.64
C GLU A 185 -31.53 -15.48 -0.95
N PHE A 186 -30.29 -15.31 -0.49
CA PHE A 186 -29.61 -16.31 0.32
C PHE A 186 -30.37 -16.60 1.61
N PHE A 187 -30.80 -15.57 2.33
CA PHE A 187 -31.48 -15.70 3.61
C PHE A 187 -32.82 -16.43 3.48
N GLU A 188 -33.58 -16.15 2.41
CA GLU A 188 -34.81 -16.89 2.09
C GLU A 188 -34.53 -18.38 1.84
N VAL A 189 -33.54 -18.69 1.00
CA VAL A 189 -33.14 -20.08 0.70
C VAL A 189 -32.62 -20.80 1.95
N PHE A 190 -31.83 -20.11 2.77
CA PHE A 190 -31.31 -20.62 4.03
C PHE A 190 -32.44 -20.98 5.01
N ASN A 191 -33.40 -20.07 5.20
CA ASN A 191 -34.53 -20.29 6.10
C ASN A 191 -35.41 -21.45 5.63
N GLU A 192 -35.67 -21.54 4.32
CA GLU A 192 -36.45 -22.65 3.75
C GLU A 192 -35.71 -23.98 3.91
N ASN A 193 -34.40 -24.03 3.65
CA ASN A 193 -33.59 -25.21 3.88
C ASN A 193 -33.63 -25.66 5.35
N CYS A 194 -33.47 -24.73 6.28
CA CYS A 194 -33.50 -25.04 7.72
C CYS A 194 -34.87 -25.57 8.16
N ARG A 195 -35.95 -25.01 7.60
CA ARG A 195 -37.31 -25.48 7.84
C ARG A 195 -37.49 -26.91 7.34
N ILE A 196 -37.06 -27.20 6.11
CA ILE A 196 -37.13 -28.55 5.54
C ILE A 196 -36.29 -29.53 6.35
N ALA A 197 -35.04 -29.18 6.70
CA ALA A 197 -34.16 -30.00 7.50
C ALA A 197 -34.80 -30.39 8.85
N LYS A 198 -35.49 -29.44 9.49
CA LYS A 198 -36.23 -29.65 10.74
C LYS A 198 -37.49 -30.49 10.55
N ASP A 199 -38.35 -30.13 9.61
CA ASP A 199 -39.68 -30.73 9.43
C ASP A 199 -39.57 -32.17 8.88
N GLU A 200 -38.63 -32.40 7.95
CA GLU A 200 -38.36 -33.72 7.34
C GLU A 200 -37.30 -34.53 8.11
N LYS A 201 -36.68 -33.95 9.16
CA LYS A 201 -35.61 -34.55 9.97
C LYS A 201 -34.43 -35.06 9.14
N MET A 202 -33.98 -34.25 8.18
CA MET A 202 -32.89 -34.60 7.27
C MET A 202 -31.57 -33.99 7.70
N ASP A 203 -30.70 -34.80 8.31
CA ASP A 203 -29.37 -34.35 8.74
C ASP A 203 -28.48 -33.89 7.58
N SER A 204 -28.69 -34.40 6.36
CA SER A 204 -27.94 -33.99 5.17
C SER A 204 -28.19 -32.55 4.74
N LEU A 205 -29.32 -31.97 5.11
CA LEU A 205 -29.69 -30.58 4.84
C LEU A 205 -29.28 -29.63 5.95
N ARG A 206 -28.71 -30.15 7.05
CA ARG A 206 -28.25 -29.33 8.16
C ARG A 206 -27.22 -28.31 7.66
N PRO A 207 -27.42 -27.00 7.90
CA PRO A 207 -26.45 -25.99 7.53
C PRO A 207 -25.17 -26.15 8.35
N ASP A 208 -24.04 -25.82 7.73
CA ASP A 208 -22.78 -25.71 8.45
C ASP A 208 -22.71 -24.39 9.25
N LEU A 209 -21.71 -24.32 10.14
CA LEU A 209 -21.47 -23.15 10.97
C LEU A 209 -21.18 -21.91 10.12
N VAL A 210 -20.47 -22.07 9.00
CA VAL A 210 -20.10 -20.96 8.11
C VAL A 210 -21.33 -20.29 7.52
N ALA A 211 -22.29 -21.07 7.02
CA ALA A 211 -23.55 -20.54 6.50
C ALA A 211 -24.42 -19.92 7.58
N CYS A 212 -24.46 -20.49 8.77
CA CYS A 212 -25.18 -19.90 9.91
C CYS A 212 -24.57 -18.54 10.31
N ASN A 213 -23.24 -18.44 10.33
CA ASN A 213 -22.53 -17.19 10.60
C ASN A 213 -22.72 -16.17 9.47
N ALA A 214 -22.80 -16.59 8.20
CA ALA A 214 -23.13 -15.71 7.08
C ALA A 214 -24.59 -15.20 7.15
N ALA A 215 -25.52 -16.05 7.58
CA ALA A 215 -26.91 -15.65 7.83
C ALA A 215 -26.99 -14.65 9.00
N LEU A 216 -26.29 -14.91 10.11
CA LEU A 216 -26.20 -13.99 11.24
C LEU A 216 -25.56 -12.67 10.85
N GLU A 217 -24.44 -12.70 10.11
CA GLU A 217 -23.76 -11.53 9.56
C GLU A 217 -24.73 -10.62 8.81
N GLY A 218 -25.43 -11.14 7.80
CA GLY A 218 -26.35 -10.31 7.02
C GLY A 218 -27.60 -9.88 7.82
N CYS A 219 -28.08 -10.68 8.77
CA CYS A 219 -29.15 -10.25 9.68
C CYS A 219 -28.70 -9.08 10.58
N CYS A 220 -27.47 -9.11 11.06
CA CYS A 220 -26.93 -8.14 12.00
C CYS A 220 -26.42 -6.87 11.30
N TYR A 221 -25.81 -7.01 10.12
CA TYR A 221 -25.14 -5.94 9.39
C TYR A 221 -26.02 -5.31 8.30
N GLU A 222 -26.70 -6.12 7.48
CA GLU A 222 -27.47 -5.63 6.33
C GLU A 222 -28.94 -5.36 6.67
N LEU A 223 -29.59 -6.27 7.39
CA LEU A 223 -30.99 -6.12 7.79
C LEU A 223 -31.15 -5.35 9.11
N GLU A 224 -30.12 -5.42 9.97
CA GLU A 224 -30.15 -4.96 11.35
C GLU A 224 -31.40 -5.42 12.14
N SER A 225 -31.81 -6.67 11.93
CA SER A 225 -33.03 -7.25 12.48
C SER A 225 -32.74 -8.21 13.61
N VAL A 226 -33.13 -7.81 14.83
CA VAL A 226 -32.98 -8.63 16.05
C VAL A 226 -33.82 -9.90 15.97
N VAL A 227 -35.00 -9.82 15.37
CA VAL A 227 -35.92 -10.95 15.23
C VAL A 227 -35.32 -12.01 14.32
N ASP A 228 -34.78 -11.60 13.17
CA ASP A 228 -34.19 -12.53 12.21
C ASP A 228 -32.90 -13.15 12.75
N ALA A 229 -32.05 -12.36 13.43
CA ALA A 229 -30.85 -12.89 14.08
C ALA A 229 -31.18 -13.92 15.18
N HIS A 230 -32.21 -13.68 15.99
CA HIS A 230 -32.70 -14.64 16.99
C HIS A 230 -33.26 -15.90 16.37
N MET A 231 -34.01 -15.77 15.27
CA MET A 231 -34.53 -16.91 14.52
C MET A 231 -33.40 -17.81 14.00
N VAL A 232 -32.28 -17.23 13.54
CA VAL A 232 -31.10 -18.01 13.13
C VAL A 232 -30.50 -18.75 14.32
N LEU A 233 -30.34 -18.12 15.48
CA LEU A 233 -29.84 -18.80 16.69
C LEU A 233 -30.76 -19.94 17.17
N ASP A 234 -32.07 -19.70 17.18
CA ASP A 234 -33.05 -20.73 17.54
C ASP A 234 -32.96 -21.92 16.58
N THR A 235 -32.78 -21.63 15.28
CA THR A 235 -32.57 -22.64 14.25
C THR A 235 -31.28 -23.41 14.45
N MET A 236 -30.17 -22.73 14.75
CA MET A 236 -28.89 -23.37 15.09
C MET A 236 -29.06 -24.32 16.28
N SER A 237 -29.75 -23.89 17.34
CA SER A 237 -30.02 -24.72 18.51
C SER A 237 -30.85 -25.97 18.15
N VAL A 238 -31.93 -25.80 17.39
CA VAL A 238 -32.82 -26.91 17.00
C VAL A 238 -32.12 -27.92 16.08
N LEU A 239 -31.28 -27.44 15.16
CA LEU A 239 -30.53 -28.29 14.23
C LEU A 239 -29.18 -28.78 14.82
N GLY A 240 -28.90 -28.46 16.09
CA GLY A 240 -27.70 -28.91 16.80
C GLY A 240 -26.39 -28.28 16.31
N VAL A 241 -26.44 -27.14 15.62
CA VAL A 241 -25.27 -26.34 15.23
C VAL A 241 -24.85 -25.48 16.41
N ARG A 242 -23.64 -25.72 16.94
CA ARG A 242 -23.12 -24.97 18.09
C ARG A 242 -22.61 -23.60 17.62
N PRO A 243 -23.11 -22.47 18.19
CA PRO A 243 -22.56 -21.15 17.91
C PRO A 243 -21.12 -21.00 18.38
N ASP A 244 -20.35 -20.19 17.66
CA ASP A 244 -18.94 -19.88 17.93
C ASP A 244 -18.74 -18.39 18.25
N GLU A 245 -17.49 -17.99 18.49
CA GLU A 245 -17.13 -16.59 18.78
C GLU A 245 -17.64 -15.62 17.71
N THR A 246 -17.63 -16.02 16.43
CA THR A 246 -18.15 -15.23 15.32
C THR A 246 -19.66 -15.02 15.44
N SER A 247 -20.43 -16.07 15.78
CA SER A 247 -21.87 -15.98 16.02
C SER A 247 -22.17 -14.94 17.11
N PHE A 248 -21.47 -15.04 18.24
CA PHE A 248 -21.62 -14.12 19.37
C PHE A 248 -21.16 -12.70 19.03
N GLY A 249 -20.10 -12.53 18.23
CA GLY A 249 -19.62 -11.23 17.76
C GLY A 249 -20.66 -10.48 16.92
N TRP A 250 -21.34 -11.14 15.98
CA TRP A 250 -22.38 -10.49 15.18
C TRP A 250 -23.59 -10.05 16.01
N LEU A 251 -23.98 -10.83 17.02
CA LEU A 251 -25.03 -10.45 17.95
C LEU A 251 -24.62 -9.26 18.82
N ALA A 252 -23.37 -9.23 19.28
CA ALA A 252 -22.82 -8.11 20.03
C ALA A 252 -22.87 -6.82 19.19
N TYR A 253 -22.44 -6.90 17.93
CA TYR A 253 -22.54 -5.80 16.96
C TYR A 253 -23.99 -5.29 16.82
N LEU A 254 -24.95 -6.19 16.60
CA LEU A 254 -26.36 -5.81 16.43
C LEU A 254 -26.95 -5.21 17.70
N TYR A 255 -26.70 -5.81 18.86
CA TYR A 255 -27.23 -5.30 20.13
C TYR A 255 -26.64 -3.94 20.49
N ALA A 256 -25.36 -3.71 20.20
CA ALA A 256 -24.73 -2.40 20.37
C ALA A 256 -25.38 -1.35 19.48
N ILE A 257 -25.63 -1.67 18.20
CA ILE A 257 -26.34 -0.75 17.28
C ILE A 257 -27.73 -0.39 17.78
N LYS A 258 -28.46 -1.36 18.34
CA LYS A 258 -29.83 -1.15 18.84
C LYS A 258 -29.88 -0.64 20.28
N GLY A 259 -28.74 -0.44 20.96
CA GLY A 259 -28.69 0.01 22.35
C GLY A 259 -29.32 -0.96 23.36
N LEU A 260 -29.17 -2.28 23.14
CA LEU A 260 -29.77 -3.32 23.98
C LEU A 260 -28.81 -3.82 25.07
N ASP A 261 -28.40 -2.94 25.99
CA ASP A 261 -27.33 -3.22 26.96
C ASP A 261 -27.60 -4.44 27.86
N LYS A 262 -28.87 -4.69 28.24
CA LYS A 262 -29.24 -5.90 29.00
C LYS A 262 -28.94 -7.20 28.23
N LYS A 263 -29.12 -7.19 26.91
CA LYS A 263 -28.81 -8.36 26.08
C LYS A 263 -27.30 -8.50 25.88
N ILE A 264 -26.56 -7.39 25.88
CA ILE A 264 -25.09 -7.41 25.79
C ILE A 264 -24.50 -8.06 27.05
N THR A 265 -24.98 -7.70 28.24
CA THR A 265 -24.50 -8.32 29.49
C THR A 265 -24.87 -9.80 29.60
N GLU A 266 -26.06 -10.20 29.14
CA GLU A 266 -26.43 -11.61 28.99
C GLU A 266 -25.49 -12.35 28.02
N LEU A 267 -25.11 -11.69 26.92
CA LEU A 267 -24.22 -12.24 25.90
C LEU A 267 -22.78 -12.39 26.43
N GLU A 268 -22.27 -11.44 27.20
CA GLU A 268 -20.96 -11.49 27.87
C GLU A 268 -20.87 -12.68 28.84
N ASP A 269 -21.92 -12.90 29.64
CA ASP A 269 -22.00 -14.05 30.55
C ASP A 269 -22.06 -15.38 29.78
N LEU A 270 -22.78 -15.43 28.65
CA LEU A 270 -22.77 -16.59 27.76
C LEU A 270 -21.40 -16.85 27.15
N VAL A 271 -20.68 -15.83 26.70
CA VAL A 271 -19.31 -15.95 26.17
C VAL A 271 -18.37 -16.57 27.20
N VAL A 272 -18.48 -16.17 28.47
CA VAL A 272 -17.72 -16.78 29.59
C VAL A 272 -18.12 -18.24 29.79
N ARG A 273 -19.43 -18.55 29.84
CA ARG A 273 -19.92 -19.91 30.06
C ARG A 273 -19.56 -20.88 28.92
N PHE A 274 -19.48 -20.39 27.68
CA PHE A 274 -19.06 -21.19 26.53
C PHE A 274 -17.55 -21.47 26.51
N GLY A 275 -16.77 -20.75 27.32
CA GLY A 275 -15.34 -20.99 27.51
C GLY A 275 -14.48 -20.60 26.31
N PHE A 276 -14.86 -19.55 25.57
CA PHE A 276 -14.05 -19.06 24.46
C PHE A 276 -12.69 -18.53 24.96
N SER A 277 -11.61 -18.98 24.32
CA SER A 277 -10.23 -18.70 24.72
C SER A 277 -9.77 -17.29 24.33
N ASP A 278 -10.26 -16.78 23.20
CA ASP A 278 -10.08 -15.40 22.77
C ASP A 278 -11.44 -14.70 22.84
N LYS A 279 -11.43 -13.43 23.28
CA LYS A 279 -12.61 -12.56 23.33
C LYS A 279 -12.44 -11.34 22.42
N ASN A 280 -11.31 -11.22 21.74
CA ASN A 280 -10.96 -10.06 20.94
C ASN A 280 -11.94 -9.86 19.78
N LEU A 281 -12.42 -10.94 19.13
CA LEU A 281 -13.38 -10.81 18.03
C LEU A 281 -14.73 -10.31 18.56
N PHE A 282 -15.19 -10.85 19.70
CA PHE A 282 -16.40 -10.39 20.38
C PHE A 282 -16.31 -8.90 20.72
N VAL A 283 -15.23 -8.50 21.41
CA VAL A 283 -15.00 -7.11 21.83
C VAL A 283 -14.85 -6.18 20.61
N SER A 284 -14.12 -6.60 19.57
CA SER A 284 -13.98 -5.83 18.34
C SER A 284 -15.33 -5.57 17.69
N LYS A 285 -16.19 -6.59 17.55
CA LYS A 285 -17.51 -6.42 16.94
C LYS A 285 -18.46 -5.59 17.80
N LEU A 286 -18.33 -5.68 19.12
CA LEU A 286 -19.05 -4.82 20.06
C LEU A 286 -18.64 -3.34 19.88
N ILE A 287 -17.34 -3.07 19.79
CA ILE A 287 -16.78 -1.72 19.50
C ILE A 287 -17.32 -1.21 18.15
N SER A 288 -17.24 -2.01 17.08
CA SER A 288 -17.77 -1.65 15.76
C SER A 288 -19.25 -1.28 15.81
N GLY A 289 -20.05 -2.02 16.58
CA GLY A 289 -21.48 -1.76 16.76
C GLY A 289 -21.74 -0.46 17.51
N TYR A 290 -21.00 -0.20 18.60
CA TYR A 290 -21.12 1.05 19.35
C TYR A 290 -20.68 2.27 18.53
N VAL A 291 -19.60 2.14 17.75
CA VAL A 291 -19.16 3.16 16.79
C VAL A 291 -20.28 3.50 15.81
N LYS A 292 -20.90 2.49 15.17
CA LYS A 292 -22.00 2.73 14.22
C LYS A 292 -23.25 3.35 14.87
N SER A 293 -23.49 3.06 16.16
CA SER A 293 -24.58 3.70 16.92
C SER A 293 -24.27 5.14 17.37
N GLY A 294 -23.02 5.58 17.26
CA GLY A 294 -22.52 6.85 17.79
C GLY A 294 -22.33 6.89 19.31
N ASN A 295 -22.41 5.75 20.00
CA ASN A 295 -22.22 5.67 21.45
C ASN A 295 -20.72 5.53 21.80
N LEU A 296 -19.99 6.65 21.69
CA LEU A 296 -18.55 6.71 21.95
C LEU A 296 -18.18 6.43 23.42
N GLU A 297 -19.07 6.73 24.36
CA GLU A 297 -18.87 6.45 25.79
C GLU A 297 -18.82 4.93 26.04
N SER A 298 -19.73 4.17 25.42
CA SER A 298 -19.68 2.71 25.46
C SER A 298 -18.43 2.14 24.77
N VAL A 299 -17.93 2.77 23.70
CA VAL A 299 -16.64 2.37 23.10
C VAL A 299 -15.49 2.54 24.09
N SER A 300 -15.39 3.73 24.69
CA SER A 300 -14.31 4.04 25.64
C SER A 300 -14.35 3.10 26.86
N SER A 301 -15.52 2.96 27.48
CA SER A 301 -15.69 2.09 28.66
C SER A 301 -15.40 0.61 28.34
N THR A 302 -15.82 0.11 27.17
CA THR A 302 -15.51 -1.26 26.74
C THR A 302 -14.00 -1.49 26.65
N ILE A 303 -13.27 -0.59 26.01
CA ILE A 303 -11.80 -0.69 25.85
C ILE A 303 -11.10 -0.65 27.22
N LEU A 304 -11.46 0.31 28.07
CA LEU A 304 -10.84 0.49 29.38
C LEU A 304 -11.14 -0.67 30.33
N ASN A 305 -12.36 -1.23 30.30
CA ASN A 305 -12.70 -2.39 31.12
C ASN A 305 -11.94 -3.65 30.68
N ASN A 306 -11.75 -3.85 29.37
CA ASN A 306 -10.94 -4.95 28.87
C ASN A 306 -9.45 -4.79 29.22
N LEU A 307 -8.90 -3.58 29.17
CA LEU A 307 -7.53 -3.31 29.65
C LEU A 307 -7.35 -3.63 31.13
N LYS A 308 -8.33 -3.26 31.98
CA LYS A 308 -8.32 -3.59 33.41
C LYS A 308 -8.36 -5.11 33.64
N ALA A 309 -9.19 -5.83 32.89
CA ALA A 309 -9.31 -7.29 33.01
C ALA A 309 -8.03 -8.04 32.59
N LEU A 310 -7.20 -7.44 31.73
CA LEU A 310 -5.95 -8.01 31.25
C LEU A 310 -4.73 -7.65 32.13
N GLU A 311 -4.95 -7.06 33.31
CA GLU A 311 -3.91 -6.68 34.27
C GLU A 311 -2.75 -5.88 33.64
N GLY A 312 -3.07 -4.97 32.71
CA GLY A 312 -2.10 -4.10 32.06
C GLY A 312 -1.36 -4.70 30.87
N LYS A 313 -1.73 -5.91 30.40
CA LYS A 313 -1.36 -6.38 29.07
C LYS A 313 -2.16 -5.63 28.00
N GLY A 314 -1.47 -5.11 26.99
CA GLY A 314 -2.08 -4.36 25.89
C GLY A 314 -3.12 -5.19 25.12
N LEU A 315 -4.08 -4.50 24.50
CA LEU A 315 -5.12 -5.11 23.68
C LEU A 315 -4.55 -5.53 22.32
N ASN A 316 -4.76 -6.78 21.94
CA ASN A 316 -4.34 -7.29 20.64
C ASN A 316 -5.45 -7.15 19.59
N PHE A 317 -5.98 -5.94 19.45
CA PHE A 317 -6.93 -5.65 18.37
C PHE A 317 -6.21 -5.58 17.03
N ASN A 318 -6.91 -6.04 16.00
CA ASN A 318 -6.53 -5.91 14.60
C ASN A 318 -6.59 -4.44 14.15
N GLU A 319 -5.80 -4.11 13.12
CA GLU A 319 -5.73 -2.75 12.56
C GLU A 319 -7.11 -2.25 12.11
N GLU A 320 -7.95 -3.13 11.58
CA GLU A 320 -9.32 -2.82 11.15
C GLU A 320 -10.19 -2.24 12.29
N THR A 321 -10.07 -2.77 13.50
CA THR A 321 -10.83 -2.30 14.67
C THR A 321 -10.44 -0.87 15.05
N TYR A 322 -9.15 -0.55 15.02
CA TYR A 322 -8.67 0.81 15.28
C TYR A 322 -9.07 1.77 14.16
N VAL A 323 -9.07 1.32 12.91
CA VAL A 323 -9.53 2.11 11.75
C VAL A 323 -11.02 2.45 11.88
N GLU A 324 -11.88 1.49 12.22
CA GLU A 324 -13.30 1.75 12.45
C GLU A 324 -13.53 2.69 13.63
N LEU A 325 -12.80 2.49 14.74
CA LEU A 325 -12.85 3.37 15.90
C LEU A 325 -12.47 4.81 15.52
N VAL A 326 -11.34 5.01 14.84
CA VAL A 326 -10.89 6.34 14.42
C VAL A 326 -11.92 7.01 13.52
N LYS A 327 -12.44 6.30 12.50
CA LYS A 327 -13.49 6.83 11.62
C LYS A 327 -14.71 7.26 12.43
N GLY A 328 -15.18 6.42 13.34
CA GLY A 328 -16.31 6.71 14.21
C GLY A 328 -16.15 8.00 15.01
N TYR A 329 -15.05 8.11 15.76
CA TYR A 329 -14.82 9.31 16.56
C TYR A 329 -14.65 10.57 15.70
N LEU A 330 -14.01 10.45 14.52
CA LEU A 330 -13.80 11.58 13.62
C LEU A 330 -15.10 12.03 12.92
N GLU A 331 -15.97 11.11 12.51
CA GLU A 331 -17.31 11.40 11.97
C GLU A 331 -18.18 12.15 12.99
N HIS A 332 -18.03 11.82 14.27
CA HIS A 332 -18.68 12.53 15.37
C HIS A 332 -17.93 13.78 15.87
N GLY A 333 -16.82 14.16 15.22
CA GLY A 333 -16.03 15.35 15.57
C GLY A 333 -15.31 15.27 16.92
N SER A 334 -15.18 14.07 17.50
CA SER A 334 -14.70 13.85 18.87
C SER A 334 -13.19 13.55 18.93
N ILE A 335 -12.35 14.49 18.47
CA ILE A 335 -10.89 14.42 18.65
C ILE A 335 -10.53 14.44 20.14
N LYS A 336 -11.29 15.21 20.94
CA LYS A 336 -11.18 15.22 22.39
C LYS A 336 -11.49 13.86 23.02
N GLY A 337 -12.49 13.15 22.51
CA GLY A 337 -12.80 11.80 22.97
C GLY A 337 -11.66 10.81 22.68
N LEU A 338 -11.06 10.89 21.48
CA LEU A 338 -9.91 10.05 21.12
C LEU A 338 -8.71 10.31 22.05
N SER A 339 -8.35 11.58 22.25
CA SER A 339 -7.25 11.94 23.15
C SER A 339 -7.50 11.48 24.58
N SER A 340 -8.70 11.71 25.13
CA SER A 340 -9.05 11.25 26.48
C SER A 340 -9.00 9.72 26.60
N LEU A 341 -9.47 8.98 25.59
CA LEU A 341 -9.37 7.51 25.56
C LEU A 341 -7.90 7.05 25.60
N ILE A 342 -7.02 7.67 24.81
CA ILE A 342 -5.59 7.32 24.82
C ILE A 342 -4.99 7.58 26.20
N LEU A 343 -5.29 8.73 26.82
CA LEU A 343 -4.76 9.08 28.14
C LEU A 343 -5.27 8.16 29.25
N GLU A 344 -6.53 7.74 29.21
CA GLU A 344 -7.07 6.79 30.17
C GLU A 344 -6.53 5.37 29.97
N ALA A 345 -6.37 4.93 28.72
CA ALA A 345 -5.75 3.65 28.40
C ALA A 345 -4.29 3.59 28.87
N GLN A 346 -3.53 4.67 28.65
CA GLN A 346 -2.12 4.75 29.03
C GLN A 346 -1.91 4.63 30.56
N LYS A 347 -2.85 5.10 31.39
CA LYS A 347 -2.79 4.93 32.85
C LYS A 347 -2.91 3.47 33.29
N LEU A 348 -3.48 2.61 32.44
CA LEU A 348 -3.76 1.20 32.74
C LEU A 348 -2.72 0.26 32.13
N GLU A 349 -1.98 0.69 31.12
CA GLU A 349 -1.01 -0.12 30.39
C GLU A 349 0.36 -0.19 31.10
N SER A 350 0.90 -1.40 31.28
CA SER A 350 2.10 -1.61 32.11
C SER A 350 3.44 -1.54 31.37
N THR A 351 3.47 -1.70 30.03
CA THR A 351 4.55 -1.31 29.06
C THR A 351 4.66 -2.27 27.87
N ALA A 352 4.50 -1.73 26.67
CA ALA A 352 5.22 -2.02 25.41
C ALA A 352 4.64 -1.09 24.34
N ALA A 353 5.41 -0.10 23.86
CA ALA A 353 4.90 1.02 23.06
C ALA A 353 4.11 0.59 21.81
N GLU A 354 4.48 -0.52 21.18
CA GLU A 354 3.89 -1.02 19.92
C GLU A 354 2.54 -1.73 20.07
N LYS A 355 2.10 -2.04 21.30
CA LYS A 355 0.81 -2.71 21.58
C LYS A 355 -0.16 -1.84 22.39
N THR A 356 0.15 -0.54 22.50
CA THR A 356 -0.69 0.41 23.21
C THR A 356 -1.90 0.78 22.38
N VAL A 357 -3.03 1.06 23.04
CA VAL A 357 -4.22 1.63 22.38
C VAL A 357 -3.86 2.94 21.65
N GLY A 358 -2.99 3.76 22.23
CA GLY A 358 -2.51 5.00 21.61
C GLY A 358 -1.77 4.78 20.30
N TYR A 359 -0.86 3.79 20.26
CA TYR A 359 -0.18 3.41 19.03
C TYR A 359 -1.17 2.91 17.97
N GLY A 360 -2.12 2.04 18.34
CA GLY A 360 -3.14 1.52 17.42
C GLY A 360 -3.99 2.63 16.81
N ILE A 361 -4.48 3.58 17.62
CA ILE A 361 -5.27 4.73 17.17
C ILE A 361 -4.48 5.62 16.22
N ILE A 362 -3.24 5.99 16.57
CA ILE A 362 -2.43 6.88 15.74
C ILE A 362 -1.96 6.18 14.46
N SER A 363 -1.58 4.90 14.55
CA SER A 363 -1.28 4.08 13.36
C SER A 363 -2.49 3.97 12.43
N ALA A 364 -3.71 3.87 12.97
CA ALA A 364 -4.92 3.91 12.16
C ALA A 364 -5.15 5.28 11.50
N CYS A 365 -4.92 6.40 12.19
CA CYS A 365 -4.94 7.72 11.57
C CYS A 365 -3.93 7.85 10.41
N VAL A 366 -2.71 7.34 10.62
CA VAL A 366 -1.64 7.31 9.61
C VAL A 366 -2.04 6.45 8.41
N ASN A 367 -2.55 5.24 8.64
CA ASN A 367 -2.98 4.33 7.58
C ASN A 367 -4.15 4.88 6.76
N LEU A 368 -4.97 5.74 7.34
CA LEU A 368 -6.04 6.46 6.65
C LEU A 368 -5.57 7.71 5.89
N GLY A 369 -4.28 8.05 5.95
CA GLY A 369 -3.73 9.28 5.36
C GLY A 369 -4.17 10.55 6.09
N LEU A 370 -4.64 10.44 7.33
CA LEU A 370 -5.19 11.54 8.12
C LEU A 370 -4.13 12.12 9.09
N LEU A 371 -2.96 12.47 8.57
CA LEU A 371 -1.84 12.96 9.40
C LEU A 371 -2.17 14.24 10.18
N GLU A 372 -2.91 15.18 9.58
CA GLU A 372 -3.35 16.39 10.27
C GLU A 372 -4.25 16.08 11.47
N LYS A 373 -5.10 15.04 11.35
CA LYS A 373 -5.94 14.58 12.46
C LYS A 373 -5.12 13.85 13.52
N ALA A 374 -4.12 13.05 13.11
CA ALA A 374 -3.18 12.44 14.04
C ALA A 374 -2.47 13.50 14.90
N HIS A 375 -2.00 14.59 14.27
CA HIS A 375 -1.44 15.74 14.99
C HIS A 375 -2.43 16.43 15.90
N SER A 376 -3.65 16.69 15.42
CA SER A 376 -4.69 17.31 16.25
C SER A 376 -5.01 16.46 17.49
N VAL A 377 -4.93 15.13 17.40
CA VAL A 377 -5.07 14.23 18.55
C VAL A 377 -3.90 14.40 19.51
N LEU A 378 -2.66 14.50 19.03
CA LEU A 378 -1.48 14.74 19.89
C LEU A 378 -1.55 16.10 20.58
N ASP A 379 -1.89 17.16 19.86
CA ASP A 379 -2.02 18.51 20.42
C ASP A 379 -3.05 18.55 21.56
N GLU A 380 -4.20 17.89 21.34
CA GLU A 380 -5.25 17.80 22.35
C GLU A 380 -4.82 16.92 23.54
N MET A 381 -4.04 15.85 23.32
CA MET A 381 -3.45 15.06 24.41
C MET A 381 -2.47 15.89 25.24
N SER A 382 -1.60 16.68 24.59
CA SER A 382 -0.67 17.61 25.23
C SER A 382 -1.42 18.68 26.02
N ALA A 383 -2.50 19.25 25.46
CA ALA A 383 -3.36 20.23 26.13
C ALA A 383 -4.06 19.66 27.38
N GLN A 384 -4.37 18.35 27.38
CA GLN A 384 -4.91 17.62 28.53
C GLN A 384 -3.85 17.22 29.57
N GLY A 385 -2.58 17.61 29.36
CA GLY A 385 -1.47 17.35 30.29
C GLY A 385 -0.96 15.91 30.27
N GLY A 386 -1.23 15.18 29.19
CA GLY A 386 -0.73 13.83 29.01
C GLY A 386 0.65 13.77 28.38
N SER A 387 1.49 12.83 28.83
CA SER A 387 2.77 12.52 28.17
C SER A 387 2.58 11.37 27.20
N ILE A 388 2.80 11.57 25.91
CA ILE A 388 2.67 10.53 24.89
C ILE A 388 3.90 9.59 24.91
N GLY A 389 3.69 8.29 24.75
CA GLY A 389 4.79 7.34 24.58
C GLY A 389 5.54 7.55 23.26
N ILE A 390 6.87 7.47 23.28
CA ILE A 390 7.71 7.77 22.12
C ILE A 390 7.33 7.00 20.84
N GLY A 391 6.87 5.74 20.97
CA GLY A 391 6.47 4.92 19.83
C GLY A 391 5.34 5.52 18.98
N VAL A 392 4.47 6.34 19.58
CA VAL A 392 3.38 7.04 18.86
C VAL A 392 3.94 8.12 17.95
N TYR A 393 4.90 8.92 18.45
CA TYR A 393 5.59 9.95 17.67
C TYR A 393 6.39 9.36 16.51
N VAL A 394 7.08 8.24 16.75
CA VAL A 394 7.88 7.55 15.71
C VAL A 394 7.01 7.11 14.53
N SER A 395 5.79 6.63 14.78
CA SER A 395 4.86 6.25 13.70
C SER A 395 4.49 7.43 12.80
N ILE A 396 4.26 8.61 13.38
CA ILE A 396 3.96 9.83 12.62
C ILE A 396 5.19 10.33 11.87
N LEU A 397 6.37 10.33 12.50
CA LEU A 397 7.62 10.72 11.83
C LEU A 397 7.93 9.83 10.61
N LYS A 398 7.74 8.52 10.74
CA LYS A 398 7.87 7.58 9.61
C LYS A 398 6.86 7.88 8.49
N ALA A 399 5.64 8.29 8.85
CA ALA A 399 4.64 8.68 7.88
C ALA A 399 5.00 9.97 7.14
N TYR A 400 5.47 10.99 7.87
CA TYR A 400 5.96 12.22 7.25
C TYR A 400 7.15 12.01 6.33
N GLY A 401 8.08 11.13 6.70
CA GLY A 401 9.18 10.74 5.81
C GLY A 401 8.68 10.12 4.50
N LYS A 402 7.67 9.24 4.56
CA LYS A 402 7.07 8.63 3.36
C LYS A 402 6.32 9.63 2.47
N GLU A 403 5.63 10.60 3.08
CA GLU A 403 4.90 11.65 2.37
C GLU A 403 5.76 12.86 1.99
N GLN A 404 7.06 12.85 2.31
CA GLN A 404 8.02 13.95 2.09
C GLN A 404 7.59 15.28 2.74
N ARG A 405 6.87 15.21 3.88
CA ARG A 405 6.46 16.37 4.69
C ARG A 405 7.56 16.73 5.70
N THR A 406 8.68 17.19 5.17
CA THR A 406 9.95 17.37 5.90
C THR A 406 9.90 18.48 6.95
N ALA A 407 9.19 19.57 6.67
CA ALA A 407 9.03 20.69 7.60
C ALA A 407 8.25 20.29 8.86
N GLU A 408 7.12 19.58 8.68
CA GLU A 408 6.32 19.08 9.80
C GLU A 408 7.05 18.01 10.60
N ALA A 409 7.84 17.15 9.93
CA ALA A 409 8.70 16.18 10.61
C ALA A 409 9.74 16.88 11.49
N ALA A 410 10.43 17.91 10.98
CA ALA A 410 11.41 18.66 11.75
C ALA A 410 10.78 19.40 12.94
N GLN A 411 9.59 19.98 12.76
CA GLN A 411 8.85 20.60 13.86
C GLN A 411 8.49 19.59 14.95
N LEU A 412 8.01 18.41 14.56
CA LEU A 412 7.66 17.35 15.50
C LEU A 412 8.89 16.82 16.26
N VAL A 413 10.04 16.68 15.60
CA VAL A 413 11.30 16.31 16.27
C VAL A 413 11.70 17.34 17.31
N SER A 414 11.63 18.63 16.98
CA SER A 414 11.94 19.72 17.92
C SER A 414 11.02 19.69 19.15
N GLU A 415 9.72 19.42 18.96
CA GLU A 415 8.77 19.22 20.06
C GLU A 415 9.17 18.03 20.94
N ILE A 416 9.47 16.87 20.34
CA ILE A 416 9.87 15.66 21.08
C ILE A 416 11.15 15.90 21.90
N CYS A 417 12.15 16.56 21.31
CA CYS A 417 13.37 16.92 22.01
C CYS A 417 13.10 17.91 23.16
N SER A 418 12.19 18.87 22.98
CA SER A 418 11.79 19.81 24.04
C SER A 418 11.09 19.14 25.23
N LEU A 419 10.43 18.00 25.00
CA LEU A 419 9.83 17.15 26.03
C LEU A 419 10.87 16.27 26.76
N GLY A 420 12.13 16.28 26.34
CA GLY A 420 13.21 15.47 26.93
C GLY A 420 13.12 13.98 26.54
N LEU A 421 12.47 13.67 25.43
CA LEU A 421 12.38 12.31 24.88
C LEU A 421 13.53 12.07 23.89
N ASP A 422 14.24 10.96 24.05
CA ASP A 422 15.38 10.61 23.21
C ASP A 422 14.94 9.81 21.98
N LEU A 423 15.09 10.40 20.79
CA LEU A 423 14.87 9.71 19.51
C LEU A 423 16.10 8.93 19.07
N ASP A 424 15.88 7.79 18.41
CA ASP A 424 16.94 6.98 17.84
C ASP A 424 17.66 7.71 16.69
N VAL A 425 18.98 7.53 16.61
CA VAL A 425 19.85 8.07 15.54
C VAL A 425 19.32 7.70 14.15
N SER A 426 18.82 6.47 13.99
CA SER A 426 18.26 5.98 12.72
C SER A 426 17.09 6.80 12.20
N ILE A 427 16.28 7.40 13.08
CA ILE A 427 15.14 8.23 12.70
C ILE A 427 15.64 9.58 12.17
N PHE A 428 16.59 10.19 12.87
CA PHE A 428 17.22 11.42 12.40
C PHE A 428 17.90 11.23 11.04
N ASP A 429 18.71 10.19 10.88
CA ASP A 429 19.40 9.90 9.63
C ASP A 429 18.41 9.71 8.48
N SER A 430 17.31 8.97 8.72
CA SER A 430 16.26 8.78 7.73
C SER A 430 15.55 10.09 7.37
N LEU A 431 15.24 10.95 8.34
CA LEU A 431 14.56 12.23 8.08
C LEU A 431 15.48 13.25 7.40
N ILE A 432 16.76 13.26 7.74
CA ILE A 432 17.78 14.09 7.08
C ILE A 432 17.95 13.64 5.63
N ASP A 433 18.06 12.34 5.37
CA ASP A 433 18.17 11.82 4.00
C ASP A 433 16.95 12.18 3.14
N VAL A 434 15.74 12.04 3.68
CA VAL A 434 14.50 12.49 3.01
C VAL A 434 14.53 14.00 2.77
N SER A 435 14.92 14.80 3.77
CA SER A 435 14.98 16.26 3.64
C SER A 435 15.98 16.72 2.58
N MET A 436 17.16 16.08 2.52
CA MET A 436 18.19 16.35 1.52
C MET A 436 17.73 15.96 0.11
N SER A 437 17.04 14.82 -0.02
CA SER A 437 16.47 14.35 -1.29
C SER A 437 15.35 15.26 -1.80
N SER A 438 14.53 15.81 -0.89
CA SER A 438 13.48 16.78 -1.20
C SER A 438 13.99 18.23 -1.35
N GLN A 439 15.29 18.48 -1.23
CA GLN A 439 15.94 19.80 -1.25
C GLN A 439 15.44 20.77 -0.16
N ASP A 440 14.86 20.25 0.92
CA ASP A 440 14.51 21.02 2.11
C ASP A 440 15.70 21.08 3.06
N PHE A 441 16.69 21.89 2.68
CA PHE A 441 17.93 22.04 3.44
C PHE A 441 17.70 22.64 4.83
N GLN A 442 16.67 23.47 4.99
CA GLN A 442 16.40 24.13 6.27
C GLN A 442 15.99 23.10 7.33
N SER A 443 15.10 22.17 6.97
CA SER A 443 14.68 21.08 7.85
C SER A 443 15.84 20.10 8.13
N ALA A 444 16.67 19.80 7.13
CA ALA A 444 17.86 18.97 7.34
C ALA A 444 18.84 19.60 8.36
N PHE A 445 19.07 20.91 8.28
CA PHE A 445 19.93 21.63 9.22
C PHE A 445 19.32 21.73 10.62
N SER A 446 18.00 21.97 10.74
CA SER A 446 17.35 21.98 12.06
C SER A 446 17.43 20.62 12.73
N LEU A 447 17.15 19.53 11.99
CA LEU A 447 17.27 18.17 12.50
C LEU A 447 18.70 17.87 12.99
N PHE A 448 19.73 18.26 12.23
CA PHE A 448 21.12 18.07 12.65
C PHE A 448 21.47 18.88 13.90
N ARG A 449 20.95 20.10 14.03
CA ARG A 449 21.13 20.91 15.24
C ARG A 449 20.44 20.26 16.44
N ASP A 450 19.23 19.75 16.27
CA ASP A 450 18.50 19.04 17.32
C ASP A 450 19.30 17.80 17.79
N MET A 451 19.93 17.05 16.88
CA MET A 451 20.86 15.96 17.25
C MET A 451 22.05 16.44 18.09
N ARG A 452 22.62 17.61 17.75
CA ARG A 452 23.74 18.19 18.48
C ARG A 452 23.33 18.60 19.88
N GLU A 453 22.16 19.24 20.01
CA GLU A 453 21.57 19.71 21.27
C GLU A 453 21.17 18.54 22.18
N ALA A 454 20.63 17.47 21.61
CA ALA A 454 20.34 16.19 22.30
C ALA A 454 21.61 15.42 22.71
N ARG A 455 22.82 15.95 22.44
CA ARG A 455 24.12 15.33 22.79
C ARG A 455 24.33 13.93 22.22
N ILE A 456 23.72 13.63 21.07
CA ILE A 456 23.92 12.37 20.36
C ILE A 456 25.41 12.27 19.94
N PRO A 457 26.09 11.14 20.19
CA PRO A 457 27.51 10.97 19.85
C PRO A 457 27.72 10.68 18.36
N GLU A 458 26.78 10.01 17.71
CA GLU A 458 26.86 9.54 16.32
C GLU A 458 26.38 10.63 15.33
N LEU A 459 27.20 11.66 15.11
CA LEU A 459 26.87 12.74 14.15
C LEU A 459 27.51 12.58 12.77
N MET A 460 28.51 11.70 12.63
CA MET A 460 29.30 11.60 11.41
C MET A 460 28.47 11.10 10.22
N GLY A 461 27.54 10.17 10.44
CA GLY A 461 26.66 9.64 9.40
C GLY A 461 25.81 10.75 8.78
N SER A 462 25.06 11.47 9.61
CA SER A 462 24.19 12.58 9.18
C SER A 462 24.98 13.75 8.57
N TYR A 463 26.18 14.06 9.10
CA TYR A 463 27.08 15.05 8.51
C TYR A 463 27.45 14.69 7.06
N LEU A 464 27.82 13.43 6.80
CA LEU A 464 28.17 12.96 5.46
C LEU A 464 26.96 13.02 4.50
N THR A 465 25.77 12.65 4.98
CA THR A 465 24.52 12.73 4.20
C THR A 465 24.24 14.17 3.77
N ILE A 466 24.35 15.14 4.69
CA ILE A 466 24.15 16.57 4.39
C ILE A 466 25.21 17.07 3.40
N MET A 467 26.49 16.80 3.66
CA MET A 467 27.58 17.27 2.78
C MET A 467 27.49 16.68 1.37
N THR A 468 27.12 15.40 1.25
CA THR A 468 26.91 14.73 -0.04
C THR A 468 25.71 15.33 -0.77
N GLY A 469 24.57 15.45 -0.11
CA GLY A 469 23.36 16.03 -0.70
C GLY A 469 23.53 17.49 -1.12
N LEU A 470 24.29 18.32 -0.38
CA LEU A 470 24.59 19.69 -0.78
C LEU A 470 25.53 19.75 -2.01
N THR A 471 26.47 18.82 -2.10
CA THR A 471 27.39 18.70 -3.23
C THR A 471 26.63 18.31 -4.51
N GLU A 472 25.74 17.31 -4.42
CA GLU A 472 24.90 16.85 -5.53
C GLU A 472 23.92 17.92 -6.01
N ASN A 473 23.34 18.69 -5.07
CA ASN A 473 22.45 19.80 -5.37
C ASN A 473 23.18 21.11 -5.74
N HIS A 474 24.51 21.11 -5.84
CA HIS A 474 25.33 22.25 -6.26
C HIS A 474 25.11 23.52 -5.40
N ARG A 475 25.05 23.39 -4.07
CA ARG A 475 24.82 24.50 -3.12
C ARG A 475 26.05 24.83 -2.26
N PRO A 476 27.15 25.37 -2.84
CA PRO A 476 28.40 25.60 -2.12
C PRO A 476 28.30 26.63 -0.99
N GLU A 477 27.35 27.57 -1.07
CA GLU A 477 27.11 28.56 -0.01
C GLU A 477 26.65 27.90 1.28
N LEU A 478 25.72 26.95 1.15
CA LEU A 478 25.19 26.20 2.28
C LEU A 478 26.23 25.23 2.83
N MET A 479 27.05 24.60 1.97
CA MET A 479 28.16 23.75 2.41
C MET A 479 29.16 24.54 3.28
N ALA A 480 29.52 25.76 2.86
CA ALA A 480 30.43 26.61 3.61
C ALA A 480 29.86 27.02 4.97
N ALA A 481 28.59 27.46 4.99
CA ALA A 481 27.91 27.84 6.22
C ALA A 481 27.77 26.66 7.20
N PHE A 482 27.36 25.49 6.70
CA PHE A 482 27.23 24.29 7.51
C PHE A 482 28.58 23.84 8.08
N LEU A 483 29.63 23.84 7.26
CA LEU A 483 30.97 23.47 7.71
C LEU A 483 31.48 24.43 8.80
N ASP A 484 31.28 25.74 8.64
CA ASP A 484 31.65 26.72 9.67
C ASP A 484 30.86 26.54 10.98
N GLU A 485 29.63 26.01 10.93
CA GLU A 485 28.82 25.73 12.13
C GLU A 485 29.31 24.49 12.91
N VAL A 486 29.83 23.49 12.20
CA VAL A 486 30.18 22.17 12.78
C VAL A 486 31.68 21.98 13.03
N VAL A 487 32.54 22.87 12.53
CA VAL A 487 34.01 22.74 12.64
C VAL A 487 34.55 22.73 14.07
N GLU A 488 33.82 23.32 15.01
CA GLU A 488 34.21 23.32 16.42
C GLU A 488 33.67 22.10 17.19
N ASP A 489 32.80 21.28 16.59
CA ASP A 489 32.21 20.12 17.24
C ASP A 489 33.16 18.91 17.17
N PRO A 490 33.70 18.41 18.30
CA PRO A 490 34.66 17.31 18.29
C PRO A 490 34.06 15.97 17.83
N ARG A 491 32.72 15.85 17.77
CA ARG A 491 32.02 14.66 17.29
C ARG A 491 32.07 14.52 15.76
N VAL A 492 32.40 15.60 15.05
CA VAL A 492 32.49 15.64 13.58
C VAL A 492 33.95 15.79 13.17
N LYS A 493 34.50 14.76 12.51
CA LYS A 493 35.91 14.78 12.08
C LYS A 493 36.02 15.42 10.69
N ILE A 494 36.24 16.73 10.66
CA ILE A 494 36.46 17.47 9.42
C ILE A 494 37.88 17.25 8.88
N GLY A 495 37.97 16.96 7.58
CA GLY A 495 39.21 16.76 6.85
C GLY A 495 39.50 17.89 5.86
N THR A 496 40.71 17.86 5.28
CA THR A 496 41.10 18.77 4.19
C THR A 496 40.25 18.57 2.93
N HIS A 497 39.71 17.36 2.73
CA HIS A 497 38.84 17.03 1.60
C HIS A 497 37.53 17.83 1.61
N ASP A 498 36.91 18.06 2.78
CA ASP A 498 35.65 18.79 2.89
C ASP A 498 35.80 20.24 2.39
N TRP A 499 36.88 20.90 2.81
CA TRP A 499 37.25 22.23 2.32
C TRP A 499 37.51 22.26 0.81
N ASN A 500 38.18 21.23 0.29
CA ASN A 500 38.45 21.10 -1.15
C ASN A 500 37.17 20.97 -1.96
N SER A 501 36.20 20.18 -1.48
CA SER A 501 34.89 20.03 -2.12
C SER A 501 34.15 21.37 -2.23
N ILE A 502 34.14 22.17 -1.16
CA ILE A 502 33.52 23.50 -1.14
C ILE A 502 34.22 24.45 -2.13
N ILE A 503 35.56 24.50 -2.09
CA ILE A 503 36.36 25.33 -2.98
C ILE A 503 36.12 24.92 -4.44
N HIS A 504 36.12 23.63 -4.73
CA HIS A 504 35.84 23.09 -6.05
C HIS A 504 34.43 23.48 -6.53
N ALA A 505 33.42 23.34 -5.68
CA ALA A 505 32.05 23.68 -6.00
C ALA A 505 31.87 25.18 -6.29
N PHE A 506 32.48 26.08 -5.51
CA PHE A 506 32.49 27.52 -5.81
C PHE A 506 33.22 27.84 -7.13
N CYS A 507 34.35 27.19 -7.40
CA CYS A 507 35.08 27.37 -8.66
C CYS A 507 34.27 26.91 -9.87
N LYS A 508 33.57 25.78 -9.76
CA LYS A 508 32.67 25.26 -10.81
C LYS A 508 31.47 26.19 -11.04
N ALA A 509 30.95 26.82 -9.99
CA ALA A 509 29.90 27.83 -10.08
C ALA A 509 30.39 29.22 -10.57
N GLY A 510 31.69 29.40 -10.83
CA GLY A 510 32.26 30.69 -11.23
C GLY A 510 32.39 31.73 -10.11
N ARG A 511 32.08 31.34 -8.87
CA ARG A 511 32.10 32.21 -7.66
C ARG A 511 33.49 32.24 -7.02
N ILE A 512 34.47 32.77 -7.75
CA ILE A 512 35.89 32.68 -7.39
C ILE A 512 36.24 33.40 -6.07
N GLU A 513 35.61 34.55 -5.78
CA GLU A 513 35.93 35.27 -4.54
C GLU A 513 35.40 34.57 -3.29
N ASP A 514 34.32 33.80 -3.41
CA ASP A 514 33.84 32.93 -2.33
C ASP A 514 34.83 31.76 -2.14
N ALA A 515 35.30 31.11 -3.21
CA ALA A 515 36.33 30.07 -3.14
C ALA A 515 37.62 30.56 -2.44
N ARG A 516 38.05 31.79 -2.72
CA ARG A 516 39.20 32.41 -2.03
C ARG A 516 38.93 32.73 -0.57
N ARG A 517 37.69 33.10 -0.21
CA ARG A 517 37.29 33.28 1.19
C ARG A 517 37.34 31.95 1.93
N THR A 518 36.84 30.87 1.34
CA THR A 518 36.95 29.51 1.88
C THR A 518 38.41 29.06 2.04
N LEU A 519 39.28 29.30 1.04
CA LEU A 519 40.71 28.98 1.17
C LEU A 519 41.37 29.71 2.35
N ARG A 520 41.07 31.01 2.51
CA ARG A 520 41.60 31.79 3.64
C ARG A 520 41.10 31.25 4.98
N ARG A 521 39.83 30.83 5.05
CA ARG A 521 39.24 30.21 6.24
C ARG A 521 39.88 28.87 6.57
N MET A 522 40.07 28.00 5.57
CA MET A 522 40.79 26.73 5.69
C MET A 522 42.19 26.92 6.30
N VAL A 523 42.96 27.88 5.77
CA VAL A 523 44.31 28.20 6.26
C VAL A 523 44.27 28.78 7.68
N PHE A 524 43.29 29.65 7.98
CA PHE A 524 43.13 30.23 9.32
C PHE A 524 42.88 29.15 10.38
N LEU A 525 42.07 28.14 10.05
CA LEU A 525 41.78 26.98 10.89
C LEU A 525 42.88 25.90 10.85
N GLN A 526 44.06 26.23 10.31
CA GLN A 526 45.26 25.37 10.26
C GLN A 526 45.10 24.10 9.41
N PHE A 527 44.12 24.05 8.50
CA PHE A 527 44.06 23.01 7.48
C PHE A 527 45.02 23.36 6.33
N GLU A 528 45.96 22.47 6.01
CA GLU A 528 46.94 22.68 4.95
C GLU A 528 46.30 22.50 3.56
N PRO A 529 46.32 23.53 2.68
CA PRO A 529 45.86 23.39 1.30
C PRO A 529 46.66 22.35 0.53
N THR A 530 45.95 21.43 -0.11
CA THR A 530 46.53 20.37 -0.93
C THR A 530 46.62 20.79 -2.39
N GLU A 531 47.25 19.97 -3.22
CA GLU A 531 47.35 20.23 -4.65
C GLU A 531 45.97 20.24 -5.34
N GLN A 532 45.03 19.40 -4.90
CA GLN A 532 43.63 19.45 -5.37
C GLN A 532 42.96 20.81 -5.10
N THR A 533 43.29 21.45 -3.97
CA THR A 533 42.82 22.80 -3.63
C THR A 533 43.27 23.80 -4.69
N TYR A 534 44.56 23.78 -5.01
CA TYR A 534 45.15 24.68 -6.00
C TYR A 534 44.67 24.37 -7.41
N LEU A 535 44.56 23.10 -7.78
CA LEU A 535 44.07 22.68 -9.09
C LEU A 535 42.65 23.21 -9.34
N SER A 536 41.77 23.09 -8.36
CA SER A 536 40.40 23.61 -8.44
C SER A 536 40.38 25.13 -8.63
N LEU A 537 41.23 25.87 -7.91
CA LEU A 537 41.36 27.31 -8.05
C LEU A 537 41.95 27.72 -9.41
N VAL A 538 42.97 27.02 -9.93
CA VAL A 538 43.55 27.32 -11.25
C VAL A 538 42.46 27.17 -12.30
N ASN A 539 41.73 26.05 -12.28
CA ASN A 539 40.63 25.79 -13.21
C ASN A 539 39.54 26.86 -13.09
N GLY A 540 39.17 27.26 -11.87
CA GLY A 540 38.22 28.35 -11.64
C GLY A 540 38.68 29.68 -12.25
N TYR A 541 39.94 30.10 -12.01
CA TYR A 541 40.49 31.32 -12.60
C TYR A 541 40.61 31.25 -14.11
N MET A 542 40.93 30.09 -14.68
CA MET A 542 40.97 29.89 -16.12
C MET A 542 39.60 30.10 -16.75
N ASN A 543 38.55 29.55 -16.14
CA ASN A 543 37.17 29.71 -16.62
C ASN A 543 36.72 31.17 -16.52
N ALA A 544 37.16 31.90 -15.50
CA ALA A 544 36.92 33.34 -15.35
C ALA A 544 37.83 34.23 -16.23
N GLY A 545 38.80 33.66 -16.95
CA GLY A 545 39.78 34.41 -17.75
C GLY A 545 40.78 35.24 -16.93
N ASN A 546 40.88 35.02 -15.62
CA ASN A 546 41.72 35.81 -14.72
C ASN A 546 43.11 35.16 -14.54
N TYR A 547 43.92 35.22 -15.59
CA TYR A 547 45.26 34.62 -15.61
C TYR A 547 46.25 35.29 -14.65
N PHE A 548 46.04 36.57 -14.30
CA PHE A 548 46.90 37.27 -13.34
C PHE A 548 46.80 36.65 -11.94
N SER A 549 45.60 36.23 -11.53
CA SER A 549 45.42 35.53 -10.25
C SER A 549 46.11 34.17 -10.24
N VAL A 550 46.17 33.47 -11.38
CA VAL A 550 46.95 32.23 -11.52
C VAL A 550 48.45 32.49 -11.33
N LEU A 551 48.98 33.59 -11.88
CA LEU A 551 50.37 34.01 -11.66
C LEU A 551 50.66 34.27 -10.17
N MET A 552 49.76 35.00 -9.48
CA MET A 552 49.90 35.26 -8.05
C MET A 552 49.89 33.95 -7.25
N MET A 553 48.99 33.03 -7.60
CA MET A 553 48.91 31.73 -6.94
C MET A 553 50.13 30.85 -7.19
N TRP A 554 50.74 30.90 -8.38
CA TRP A 554 52.01 30.23 -8.66
C TRP A 554 53.13 30.74 -7.73
N ASN A 555 53.20 32.04 -7.47
CA ASN A 555 54.20 32.59 -6.54
C ASN A 555 54.00 32.05 -5.10
N ASP A 556 52.75 31.86 -4.68
CA ASP A 556 52.44 31.29 -3.37
C ASP A 556 52.80 29.79 -3.31
N VAL A 557 52.48 29.02 -4.35
CA VAL A 557 52.89 27.60 -4.46
C VAL A 557 54.42 27.49 -4.49
N LYS A 558 55.11 28.36 -5.23
CA LYS A 558 56.58 28.40 -5.30
C LYS A 558 57.22 28.62 -3.93
N LYS A 559 56.69 29.54 -3.12
CA LYS A 559 57.17 29.77 -1.75
C LYS A 559 56.96 28.51 -0.88
N ARG A 560 55.82 27.84 -1.01
CA ARG A 560 55.56 26.60 -0.24
C ARG A 560 56.49 25.45 -0.65
N LEU A 561 56.84 25.37 -1.93
CA LEU A 561 57.82 24.40 -2.43
C LEU A 561 59.24 24.65 -1.91
N SER A 562 59.59 25.89 -1.54
CA SER A 562 60.94 26.25 -1.07
C SER A 562 61.15 26.13 0.44
N PHE A 563 60.08 26.12 1.25
CA PHE A 563 60.19 26.27 2.72
C PHE A 563 60.03 24.99 3.56
N ASN A 564 59.46 23.88 3.05
CA ASN A 564 59.12 22.71 3.89
C ASN A 564 59.85 21.41 3.46
N SER A 565 60.74 20.93 4.33
CA SER A 565 61.50 19.68 4.17
C SER A 565 60.84 18.41 4.76
N GLU A 566 59.72 18.50 5.50
CA GLU A 566 59.13 17.29 6.14
C GLU A 566 57.59 17.11 6.00
N ARG A 567 56.85 18.08 5.44
CA ARG A 567 55.46 17.87 4.95
C ARG A 567 55.39 18.29 3.48
N CYS A 568 55.67 17.33 2.61
CA CYS A 568 55.91 17.61 1.20
C CYS A 568 54.61 17.99 0.48
N PHE A 569 54.40 19.28 0.20
CA PHE A 569 53.47 19.71 -0.85
C PHE A 569 53.90 19.03 -2.15
N LYS A 570 53.06 18.11 -2.63
CA LYS A 570 53.28 17.40 -3.88
C LYS A 570 52.77 18.27 -5.01
N LEU A 571 53.62 18.40 -6.02
CA LEU A 571 53.27 19.00 -7.29
C LEU A 571 53.10 17.82 -8.25
N ASP A 572 51.87 17.47 -8.60
CA ASP A 572 51.55 16.43 -9.58
C ASP A 572 51.60 16.95 -11.02
N HIS A 573 51.47 15.99 -11.93
CA HIS A 573 51.30 16.25 -13.35
C HIS A 573 50.05 17.11 -13.63
N GLY A 574 48.95 16.90 -12.91
CA GLY A 574 47.69 17.63 -13.12
C GLY A 574 47.80 19.13 -12.84
N LEU A 575 48.39 19.50 -11.72
CA LEU A 575 48.59 20.88 -11.29
C LEU A 575 49.65 21.57 -12.14
N VAL A 576 50.75 20.89 -12.50
CA VAL A 576 51.74 21.40 -13.46
C VAL A 576 51.07 21.73 -14.78
N ASP A 577 50.27 20.81 -15.31
CA ASP A 577 49.58 21.01 -16.57
C ASP A 577 48.60 22.18 -16.53
N ALA A 578 47.83 22.29 -15.44
CA ALA A 578 46.89 23.38 -15.25
C ALA A 578 47.60 24.74 -15.18
N PHE A 579 48.71 24.85 -14.44
CA PHE A 579 49.51 26.08 -14.37
C PHE A 579 50.13 26.43 -15.73
N LEU A 580 50.75 25.47 -16.43
CA LEU A 580 51.35 25.71 -17.74
C LEU A 580 50.30 26.18 -18.76
N TYR A 581 49.16 25.50 -18.83
CA TYR A 581 48.09 25.87 -19.75
C TYR A 581 47.58 27.29 -19.46
N ALA A 582 47.27 27.59 -18.20
CA ALA A 582 46.77 28.90 -17.78
C ALA A 582 47.77 30.04 -18.03
N LEU A 583 49.03 29.84 -17.66
CA LEU A 583 50.07 30.87 -17.77
C LEU A 583 50.48 31.13 -19.23
N VAL A 584 50.51 30.09 -20.08
CA VAL A 584 50.73 30.26 -21.53
C VAL A 584 49.57 31.01 -22.15
N LYS A 585 48.32 30.67 -21.81
CA LYS A 585 47.13 31.39 -22.29
C LYS A 585 47.14 32.86 -21.82
N GLY A 586 47.57 33.13 -20.59
CA GLY A 586 47.76 34.47 -20.04
C GLY A 586 48.99 35.25 -20.53
N GLY A 587 49.92 34.61 -21.25
CA GLY A 587 51.14 35.24 -21.77
C GLY A 587 52.23 35.51 -20.72
N PHE A 588 52.20 34.82 -19.57
CA PHE A 588 53.15 34.98 -18.47
C PHE A 588 54.35 34.02 -18.61
N PHE A 589 55.12 34.14 -19.68
CA PHE A 589 56.19 33.19 -20.05
C PHE A 589 57.31 33.04 -19.00
N ASP A 590 57.55 34.07 -18.20
CA ASP A 590 58.53 34.00 -17.10
C ASP A 590 58.12 32.95 -16.06
N ALA A 591 56.86 33.00 -15.63
CA ALA A 591 56.31 32.00 -14.72
C ALA A 591 56.18 30.62 -15.37
N VAL A 592 55.86 30.54 -16.67
CA VAL A 592 55.85 29.26 -17.41
C VAL A 592 57.22 28.58 -17.31
N MET A 593 58.31 29.32 -17.55
CA MET A 593 59.66 28.75 -17.46
C MET A 593 60.01 28.31 -16.04
N GLN A 594 59.55 29.02 -15.01
CA GLN A 594 59.71 28.60 -13.62
C GLN A 594 58.95 27.30 -13.32
N VAL A 595 57.73 27.12 -13.86
CA VAL A 595 56.96 25.88 -13.69
C VAL A 595 57.69 24.71 -14.37
N VAL A 596 58.22 24.91 -15.58
CA VAL A 596 59.01 23.90 -16.31
C VAL A 596 60.27 23.51 -15.56
N GLU A 597 60.99 24.47 -14.99
CA GLU A 597 62.17 24.20 -14.16
C GLU A 597 61.79 23.33 -12.95
N LYS A 598 60.73 23.70 -12.22
CA LYS A 598 60.24 22.91 -11.08
C LYS A 598 59.68 21.54 -11.46
N SER A 599 59.08 21.39 -12.64
CA SER A 599 58.61 20.09 -13.12
C SER A 599 59.79 19.17 -13.49
N GLN A 600 60.87 19.72 -14.06
CA GLN A 600 62.10 18.98 -14.35
C GLN A 600 62.82 18.54 -13.08
N GLU A 601 62.97 19.42 -12.08
CA GLU A 601 63.53 19.08 -10.76
C GLU A 601 62.81 17.88 -10.13
N ARG A 602 61.49 17.79 -10.32
CA ARG A 602 60.64 16.73 -9.77
C ARG A 602 60.40 15.55 -10.73
N LYS A 603 61.07 15.53 -11.89
CA LYS A 603 60.95 14.48 -12.92
C LYS A 603 59.52 14.25 -13.43
N ILE A 604 58.73 15.33 -13.50
CA ILE A 604 57.37 15.31 -14.06
C ILE A 604 57.47 15.54 -15.57
N PHE A 605 56.93 14.60 -16.35
CA PHE A 605 56.85 14.74 -17.80
C PHE A 605 55.88 15.86 -18.17
N VAL A 606 56.22 16.64 -19.20
CA VAL A 606 55.42 17.77 -19.68
C VAL A 606 55.28 17.64 -21.19
N ASP A 607 54.05 17.55 -21.70
CA ASP A 607 53.79 17.51 -23.14
C ASP A 607 53.97 18.90 -23.77
N LYS A 608 55.15 19.12 -24.37
CA LYS A 608 55.50 20.36 -25.06
C LYS A 608 54.54 20.72 -26.20
N TRP A 609 53.98 19.73 -26.89
CA TRP A 609 53.13 19.97 -28.07
C TRP A 609 51.82 20.67 -27.67
N ARG A 610 51.22 20.25 -26.55
CA ARG A 610 50.01 20.88 -25.99
C ARG A 610 50.18 22.38 -25.77
N TYR A 611 51.27 22.80 -25.12
CA TYR A 611 51.54 24.21 -24.84
C TYR A 611 51.97 25.00 -26.08
N LYS A 612 52.62 24.34 -27.04
CA LYS A 612 52.92 24.90 -28.36
C LYS A 612 51.63 25.30 -29.10
N GLN A 613 50.61 24.44 -29.09
CA GLN A 613 49.31 24.76 -29.70
C GLN A 613 48.63 25.95 -29.03
N VAL A 614 48.53 25.95 -27.70
CA VAL A 614 47.93 27.06 -26.93
C VAL A 614 48.61 28.41 -27.20
N PHE A 615 49.94 28.40 -27.38
CA PHE A 615 50.68 29.58 -27.78
C PHE A 615 50.33 30.04 -29.19
N MET A 616 50.19 29.12 -30.14
CA MET A 616 49.85 29.44 -31.53
C MET A 616 48.42 29.99 -31.67
N GLU A 617 47.49 29.54 -30.84
CA GLU A 617 46.12 30.06 -30.82
C GLU A 617 46.06 31.49 -30.24
N ASN A 618 46.70 31.72 -29.10
CA ASN A 618 46.50 32.96 -28.33
C ASN A 618 47.56 34.04 -28.59
N HIS A 619 48.78 33.66 -28.98
CA HIS A 619 49.96 34.55 -28.98
C HIS A 619 50.78 34.54 -30.28
N LYS A 620 50.33 33.89 -31.36
CA LYS A 620 51.08 33.79 -32.65
C LYS A 620 51.51 35.13 -33.25
N LYS A 621 50.77 36.22 -32.98
CA LYS A 621 51.09 37.58 -33.47
C LYS A 621 52.07 38.34 -32.57
N LEU A 622 52.47 37.81 -31.40
CA LEU A 622 53.47 38.44 -30.53
C LEU A 622 54.87 38.37 -31.16
N LYS A 623 55.28 39.50 -31.74
CA LYS A 623 56.61 39.71 -32.29
C LYS A 623 57.57 40.20 -31.20
N VAL A 624 58.74 39.58 -31.10
CA VAL A 624 59.84 39.92 -30.17
C VAL A 624 60.23 41.41 -30.28
N ALA A 625 60.17 41.97 -31.50
CA ALA A 625 60.47 43.38 -31.78
C ALA A 625 59.53 44.40 -31.08
N LYS A 626 58.27 44.04 -30.79
CA LYS A 626 57.33 44.92 -30.06
C LYS A 626 57.58 44.93 -28.55
N LEU A 627 58.15 43.86 -27.99
CA LEU A 627 58.48 43.72 -26.56
C LEU A 627 59.80 44.39 -26.18
N ARG A 628 60.75 44.50 -27.13
CA ARG A 628 62.04 45.22 -26.95
C ARG A 628 61.90 46.63 -26.39
N LYS A 629 60.78 47.32 -26.64
CA LYS A 629 60.52 48.69 -26.16
C LYS A 629 59.96 48.79 -24.73
N ARG A 630 59.55 47.69 -24.10
CA ARG A 630 58.78 47.72 -22.83
C ARG A 630 59.39 46.95 -21.66
N SER A 631 60.10 45.83 -21.88
CA SER A 631 60.75 45.07 -20.79
C SER A 631 61.68 43.99 -21.35
N ILE A 632 62.97 44.05 -21.01
CA ILE A 632 64.00 43.08 -21.45
C ILE A 632 63.73 41.69 -20.86
N LYS A 633 63.42 41.59 -19.55
CA LYS A 633 63.13 40.30 -18.88
C LYS A 633 61.96 39.55 -19.50
N LYS A 634 60.86 40.24 -19.85
CA LYS A 634 59.72 39.61 -20.53
C LYS A 634 60.07 39.10 -21.93
N MET A 635 61.03 39.74 -22.60
CA MET A 635 61.53 39.30 -23.90
C MET A 635 62.35 38.02 -23.77
N GLU A 636 63.27 37.97 -22.81
CA GLU A 636 64.12 36.81 -22.52
C GLU A 636 63.28 35.57 -22.19
N ALA A 637 62.28 35.73 -21.31
CA ALA A 637 61.36 34.64 -20.95
C ALA A 637 60.55 34.11 -22.15
N LEU A 638 60.11 34.99 -23.06
CA LEU A 638 59.41 34.58 -24.28
C LEU A 638 60.34 33.81 -25.24
N ILE A 639 61.60 34.23 -25.36
CA ILE A 639 62.60 33.53 -26.19
C ILE A 639 62.88 32.14 -25.59
N ALA A 640 63.07 32.07 -24.27
CA ALA A 640 63.27 30.80 -23.55
C ALA A 640 62.10 29.84 -23.76
N PHE A 641 60.85 30.33 -23.67
CA PHE A 641 59.66 29.53 -23.95
C PHE A 641 59.62 29.03 -25.40
N LYS A 642 59.90 29.89 -26.39
CA LYS A 642 59.91 29.48 -27.81
C LYS A 642 60.99 28.43 -28.12
N ASN A 643 62.16 28.54 -27.50
CA ASN A 643 63.20 27.53 -27.57
C ASN A 643 62.72 26.21 -26.96
N TRP A 644 62.16 26.26 -25.75
CA TRP A 644 61.68 25.07 -25.05
C TRP A 644 60.55 24.33 -25.80
N ALA A 645 59.60 25.08 -26.38
CA ALA A 645 58.46 24.56 -27.14
C ALA A 645 58.78 24.21 -28.61
N GLY A 646 60.01 24.44 -29.08
CA GLY A 646 60.41 24.15 -30.47
C GLY A 646 59.65 25.01 -31.50
N LEU A 647 59.52 26.31 -31.22
CA LEU A 647 58.87 27.31 -32.08
C LEU A 647 59.86 28.21 -32.84
N ASN A 648 61.15 28.10 -32.53
CA ASN A 648 62.21 28.80 -33.26
C ASN A 648 62.69 27.89 -34.40
N THR A 649 62.36 28.28 -35.63
CA THR A 649 63.13 27.95 -36.83
C THR A 649 64.13 29.05 -37.08
#